data_AF-A0A9J7ZGA4-F1
#
_entry.id   AF-A0A9J7ZGA4-F1
#
_cell.length_a   1.000
_cell.length_b   1.000
_cell.length_c   1.000
_cell.angle_alpha   90.00
_cell.angle_beta   90.00
_cell.angle_gamma   90.00
#
_symmetry.space_group_name_H-M   'P 1'
#
loop_
_entity.id
_entity.type
_entity.pdbx_description
1 polymer ?
#
loop_
_entity_poly.entity_id
_entity_poly.type
_entity_poly.pdbx_seq_one_letter_code
_entity_poly.pdbx_strand_id
1 'polypeptide(L)'
;MLGNIKFIGELGKLDLIHESILHKCIKTLLEKKKRVQLKDMGEDLECLCQIMRTVGPRLDHEKAKSLMDQYFGRMRSLMNNKDLPARIRFLLQDTVELRENNWVPRKAFIDNGPKTINQIRQDAVKDLGVFIPPMIQGIRTDFFQENPFLPTRMKPDRETLGGLADMFGQMPGSGIGTGPGVIQDRYSPTMGRRTNPLFNGHGGHVAPAPQPFMKSNQGQNLLFQSQTHSSQQQAQSKDMPPRFKKGQLNADEISLRPAQSFILNKNQMPKLQPQIPTMIPPSAQPPRTSTPPLGQPPQLGLKTNPPPIQEKPQKTTKKPPPAREELLKMTENVVTAYLSSKHMNDAVNGVREMKAPKHFLPEMLSKMIMCSLESPDEDREHVSTLINTLRMEGLVTGENFMQAFLSVLDQCPKIELDVPLVKSYLAQFAARAIIAELVSMAELAHPLENGTHFPLFLLCLQQMAKMKDREWLTDLFQQSKVNMQKMLPEIDQNKDRMLEILEGKGLSFLFPLMKLEKELLKQIQVDPAPQTIYKWIKDNISPKLHTDKGFVNILMTSFLQYIFHEMCSTEGDDQLSAPTKEQLDQEKQLLLAFKPVMQKFLHEHVDLQVSALYALQVHCNAHAFPKGMLLRYFVYFYDMEIIEEEAFLAWKEDITQEFPGKGKALFQVNQWLTWLETAEEEESEEEAD
;
A
#
# COMPACT_ATOMS: atom_id res chain seq x y z
N MET A 1 -6.78 -28.11 -6.77
CA MET A 1 -6.02 -29.36 -6.99
C MET A 1 -4.63 -29.15 -7.58
N LEU A 2 -4.44 -28.29 -8.59
CA LEU A 2 -3.14 -28.07 -9.27
C LEU A 2 -1.92 -27.85 -8.34
N GLY A 3 -2.09 -27.15 -7.21
CA GLY A 3 -1.03 -26.94 -6.20
C GLY A 3 -0.53 -28.24 -5.56
N ASN A 4 -1.43 -29.05 -5.00
CA ASN A 4 -1.11 -30.34 -4.37
C ASN A 4 -0.40 -31.28 -5.37
N ILE A 5 -0.82 -31.26 -6.64
CA ILE A 5 -0.22 -32.08 -7.69
C ILE A 5 1.20 -31.61 -8.06
N LYS A 6 1.43 -30.28 -8.14
CA LYS A 6 2.79 -29.72 -8.27
C LYS A 6 3.68 -30.11 -7.10
N PHE A 7 3.15 -30.05 -5.88
CA PHE A 7 3.87 -30.42 -4.65
C PHE A 7 4.24 -31.91 -4.64
N ILE A 8 3.33 -32.82 -4.99
CA ILE A 8 3.62 -34.25 -5.15
C ILE A 8 4.71 -34.49 -6.22
N GLY A 9 4.70 -33.72 -7.31
CA GLY A 9 5.75 -33.75 -8.33
C GLY A 9 7.13 -33.38 -7.78
N GLU A 10 7.25 -32.24 -7.09
CA GLU A 10 8.53 -31.81 -6.52
C GLU A 10 9.01 -32.71 -5.37
N LEU A 11 8.10 -33.25 -4.53
CA LEU A 11 8.45 -34.26 -3.53
C LEU A 11 8.96 -35.57 -4.15
N GLY A 12 8.33 -36.04 -5.24
CA GLY A 12 8.79 -37.21 -5.99
C GLY A 12 10.13 -37.01 -6.69
N LYS A 13 10.44 -35.77 -7.10
CA LYS A 13 11.76 -35.38 -7.63
C LYS A 13 12.86 -35.40 -6.56
N LEU A 14 12.51 -35.25 -5.28
CA LEU A 14 13.40 -35.26 -4.12
C LEU A 14 13.49 -36.62 -3.38
N ASP A 15 12.97 -37.71 -3.96
CA ASP A 15 12.89 -39.05 -3.33
C ASP A 15 12.04 -39.13 -2.04
N LEU A 16 11.27 -38.09 -1.72
CA LEU A 16 10.42 -38.04 -0.54
C LEU A 16 9.08 -38.79 -0.72
N ILE A 17 8.81 -39.31 -1.93
CA ILE A 17 7.60 -40.09 -2.27
C ILE A 17 8.00 -41.28 -3.14
N HIS A 18 7.51 -42.48 -2.78
CA HIS A 18 7.76 -43.73 -3.50
C HIS A 18 7.05 -43.78 -4.87
N GLU A 19 7.72 -44.35 -5.89
CA GLU A 19 7.30 -44.40 -7.30
C GLU A 19 5.85 -44.88 -7.52
N SER A 20 5.41 -45.86 -6.72
CA SER A 20 4.04 -46.41 -6.79
C SER A 20 2.94 -45.36 -6.52
N ILE A 21 3.22 -44.34 -5.71
CA ILE A 21 2.30 -43.24 -5.43
C ILE A 21 2.23 -42.30 -6.65
N LEU A 22 3.37 -41.98 -7.25
CA LEU A 22 3.44 -41.17 -8.48
C LEU A 22 2.68 -41.85 -9.63
N HIS A 23 2.87 -43.16 -9.83
CA HIS A 23 2.09 -43.92 -10.81
C HIS A 23 0.58 -43.96 -10.49
N LYS A 24 0.19 -44.05 -9.21
CA LYS A 24 -1.23 -43.97 -8.80
C LYS A 24 -1.85 -42.61 -9.14
N CYS A 25 -1.12 -41.51 -8.92
CA CYS A 25 -1.53 -40.16 -9.32
C CYS A 25 -1.67 -40.02 -10.85
N ILE A 26 -0.65 -40.45 -11.61
CA ILE A 26 -0.64 -40.44 -13.08
C ILE A 26 -1.83 -41.21 -13.65
N LYS A 27 -2.09 -42.42 -13.15
CA LYS A 27 -3.24 -43.24 -13.55
C LYS A 27 -4.57 -42.54 -13.27
N THR A 28 -4.72 -41.93 -12.10
CA THR A 28 -5.95 -41.22 -11.69
C THR A 28 -6.25 -39.99 -12.57
N LEU A 29 -5.21 -39.29 -13.05
CA LEU A 29 -5.36 -38.15 -13.96
C LEU A 29 -5.63 -38.56 -15.42
N LEU A 30 -5.18 -39.75 -15.82
CA LEU A 30 -5.45 -40.33 -17.14
C LEU A 30 -6.82 -41.03 -17.24
N GLU A 31 -7.43 -41.43 -16.11
CA GLU A 31 -8.71 -42.14 -16.09
C GLU A 31 -9.91 -41.22 -16.31
N LYS A 32 -10.71 -41.51 -17.35
CA LYS A 32 -11.93 -40.77 -17.66
C LYS A 32 -13.01 -41.09 -16.61
N LYS A 33 -13.17 -40.21 -15.63
CA LYS A 33 -14.23 -40.23 -14.63
C LYS A 33 -15.60 -40.31 -15.33
N LYS A 34 -16.41 -41.35 -15.06
CA LYS A 34 -17.65 -41.67 -15.80
C LYS A 34 -18.71 -40.54 -15.83
N ARG A 35 -18.61 -39.53 -14.97
CA ARG A 35 -19.56 -38.40 -14.85
C ARG A 35 -19.04 -37.06 -15.45
N VAL A 36 -17.85 -37.03 -16.04
CA VAL A 36 -17.17 -35.79 -16.49
C VAL A 36 -17.10 -35.74 -18.02
N GLN A 37 -17.40 -34.58 -18.64
CA GLN A 37 -17.24 -34.44 -20.09
C GLN A 37 -15.77 -34.26 -20.45
N LEU A 38 -15.37 -34.64 -21.67
CA LEU A 38 -13.95 -34.60 -22.05
C LEU A 38 -13.37 -33.16 -22.05
N LYS A 39 -14.23 -32.16 -22.27
CA LYS A 39 -13.88 -30.73 -22.25
C LYS A 39 -13.45 -30.24 -20.86
N ASP A 40 -14.03 -30.84 -19.80
CA ASP A 40 -13.81 -30.44 -18.41
C ASP A 40 -12.53 -31.08 -17.82
N MET A 41 -11.96 -32.09 -18.49
CA MET A 41 -10.70 -32.73 -18.09
C MET A 41 -9.45 -31.89 -18.39
N GLY A 42 -9.59 -30.64 -18.84
CA GLY A 42 -8.46 -29.76 -19.17
C GLY A 42 -7.50 -29.55 -18.00
N GLU A 43 -8.00 -29.34 -16.78
CA GLU A 43 -7.16 -29.16 -15.60
C GLU A 43 -6.45 -30.44 -15.17
N ASP A 44 -7.13 -31.60 -15.18
CA ASP A 44 -6.53 -32.91 -14.87
C ASP A 44 -5.38 -33.22 -15.87
N LEU A 45 -5.51 -32.83 -17.13
CA LEU A 45 -4.49 -33.01 -18.17
C LEU A 45 -3.33 -32.00 -18.06
N GLU A 46 -3.59 -30.75 -17.67
CA GLU A 46 -2.53 -29.77 -17.39
C GLU A 46 -1.74 -30.17 -16.13
N CYS A 47 -2.41 -30.74 -15.12
CA CYS A 47 -1.80 -31.40 -13.97
C CYS A 47 -0.91 -32.59 -14.38
N LEU A 48 -1.39 -33.47 -15.25
CA LEU A 48 -0.65 -34.63 -15.76
C LEU A 48 0.63 -34.22 -16.48
N CYS A 49 0.56 -33.26 -17.40
CA CYS A 49 1.73 -32.76 -18.12
C CYS A 49 2.77 -32.14 -17.17
N GLN A 50 2.33 -31.48 -16.10
CA GLN A 50 3.23 -30.94 -15.09
C GLN A 50 3.96 -32.03 -14.28
N ILE A 51 3.26 -33.09 -13.84
CA ILE A 51 3.92 -34.25 -13.20
C ILE A 51 4.95 -34.84 -14.16
N MET A 52 4.56 -35.12 -15.40
CA MET A 52 5.45 -35.74 -16.39
C MET A 52 6.70 -34.89 -16.66
N ARG A 53 6.60 -33.56 -16.69
CA ARG A 53 7.77 -32.67 -16.83
C ARG A 53 8.69 -32.68 -15.60
N THR A 54 8.17 -32.84 -14.39
CA THR A 54 8.97 -32.83 -13.14
C THR A 54 9.58 -34.19 -12.79
N VAL A 55 8.84 -35.30 -12.89
CA VAL A 55 9.30 -36.65 -12.47
C VAL A 55 9.39 -37.69 -13.59
N GLY A 56 8.90 -37.40 -14.79
CA GLY A 56 9.00 -38.29 -15.95
C GLY A 56 10.41 -38.82 -16.25
N PRO A 57 11.49 -38.00 -16.20
CA PRO A 57 12.85 -38.48 -16.44
C PRO A 57 13.34 -39.51 -15.41
N ARG A 58 12.74 -39.52 -14.21
CA ARG A 58 13.05 -40.47 -13.13
C ARG A 58 12.23 -41.75 -13.24
N LEU A 59 10.96 -41.63 -13.67
CA LEU A 59 10.02 -42.75 -13.81
C LEU A 59 10.20 -43.57 -15.11
N ASP A 60 11.05 -43.15 -16.03
CA ASP A 60 11.24 -43.80 -17.34
C ASP A 60 12.43 -44.79 -17.36
N HIS A 61 12.52 -45.61 -16.31
CA HIS A 61 13.52 -46.68 -16.15
C HIS A 61 12.98 -48.04 -16.61
N GLU A 62 13.86 -49.00 -16.92
CA GLU A 62 13.50 -50.26 -17.58
C GLU A 62 12.35 -51.04 -16.91
N LYS A 63 12.26 -51.02 -15.57
CA LYS A 63 11.22 -51.70 -14.80
C LYS A 63 9.83 -51.04 -14.94
N ALA A 64 9.77 -49.73 -15.11
CA ALA A 64 8.52 -48.96 -15.24
C ALA A 64 8.17 -48.59 -16.69
N LYS A 65 9.11 -48.75 -17.63
CA LYS A 65 8.97 -48.40 -19.06
C LYS A 65 7.67 -48.89 -19.70
N SER A 66 7.24 -50.13 -19.42
CA SER A 66 5.97 -50.69 -19.89
C SER A 66 4.72 -49.91 -19.42
N LEU A 67 4.74 -49.34 -18.22
CA LEU A 67 3.67 -48.46 -17.72
C LEU A 67 3.76 -47.08 -18.37
N MET A 68 4.98 -46.53 -18.50
CA MET A 68 5.20 -45.24 -19.18
C MET A 68 4.74 -45.28 -20.64
N ASP A 69 5.01 -46.37 -21.37
CA ASP A 69 4.55 -46.56 -22.75
C ASP A 69 3.01 -46.61 -22.85
N GLN A 70 2.33 -47.22 -21.88
CA GLN A 70 0.85 -47.20 -21.79
C GLN A 70 0.32 -45.79 -21.49
N TYR A 71 0.94 -45.05 -20.58
CA TYR A 71 0.55 -43.66 -20.28
C TYR A 71 0.74 -42.75 -21.50
N PHE A 72 1.88 -42.83 -22.17
CA PHE A 72 2.19 -41.99 -23.34
C PHE A 72 1.38 -42.39 -24.59
N GLY A 73 1.07 -43.67 -24.77
CA GLY A 73 0.11 -44.12 -25.79
C GLY A 73 -1.29 -43.49 -25.59
N ARG A 74 -1.76 -43.43 -24.34
CA ARG A 74 -3.02 -42.78 -23.97
C ARG A 74 -2.97 -41.26 -24.16
N MET A 75 -1.86 -40.60 -23.82
CA MET A 75 -1.64 -39.17 -24.08
C MET A 75 -1.66 -38.86 -25.59
N ARG A 76 -1.03 -39.69 -26.43
CA ARG A 76 -1.05 -39.54 -27.90
C ARG A 76 -2.47 -39.69 -28.48
N SER A 77 -3.29 -40.57 -27.91
CA SER A 77 -4.72 -40.68 -28.27
C SER A 77 -5.56 -39.45 -27.87
N LEU A 78 -5.20 -38.76 -26.78
CA LEU A 78 -5.89 -37.54 -26.34
C LEU A 78 -5.46 -36.31 -27.15
N MET A 79 -4.16 -36.19 -27.44
CA MET A 79 -3.57 -35.13 -28.27
C MET A 79 -4.27 -34.96 -29.62
N ASN A 80 -4.70 -36.05 -30.24
CA ASN A 80 -5.39 -36.07 -31.53
C ASN A 80 -6.92 -35.83 -31.45
N ASN A 81 -7.52 -35.81 -30.27
CA ASN A 81 -8.98 -35.67 -30.13
C ASN A 81 -9.42 -34.19 -30.21
N LYS A 82 -10.17 -33.85 -31.26
CA LYS A 82 -10.65 -32.48 -31.53
C LYS A 82 -11.59 -31.90 -30.46
N ASP A 83 -12.15 -32.71 -29.56
CA ASP A 83 -12.96 -32.23 -28.43
C ASP A 83 -12.14 -31.47 -27.37
N LEU A 84 -10.81 -31.65 -27.32
CA LEU A 84 -9.94 -30.98 -26.35
C LEU A 84 -9.46 -29.60 -26.83
N PRO A 85 -9.37 -28.60 -25.92
CA PRO A 85 -8.84 -27.27 -26.24
C PRO A 85 -7.44 -27.33 -26.85
N ALA A 86 -7.17 -26.49 -27.85
CA ALA A 86 -5.88 -26.47 -28.56
C ALA A 86 -4.67 -26.35 -27.63
N ARG A 87 -4.74 -25.50 -26.59
CA ARG A 87 -3.71 -25.38 -25.54
C ARG A 87 -3.35 -26.73 -24.90
N ILE A 88 -4.36 -27.52 -24.50
CA ILE A 88 -4.15 -28.81 -23.85
C ILE A 88 -3.56 -29.83 -24.83
N ARG A 89 -3.97 -29.80 -26.10
CA ARG A 89 -3.41 -30.67 -27.14
C ARG A 89 -1.94 -30.35 -27.44
N PHE A 90 -1.56 -29.07 -27.52
CA PHE A 90 -0.16 -28.66 -27.62
C PHE A 90 0.64 -29.00 -26.36
N LEU A 91 0.08 -28.84 -25.16
CA LEU A 91 0.75 -29.18 -23.91
C LEU A 91 1.01 -30.70 -23.77
N LEU A 92 0.07 -31.54 -24.23
CA LEU A 92 0.25 -32.98 -24.38
C LEU A 92 1.33 -33.28 -25.42
N GLN A 93 1.29 -32.62 -26.58
CA GLN A 93 2.27 -32.80 -27.66
C GLN A 93 3.71 -32.48 -27.19
N ASP A 94 3.94 -31.29 -26.61
CA ASP A 94 5.23 -30.91 -26.00
C ASP A 94 5.78 -31.99 -25.05
N THR A 95 4.88 -32.62 -24.29
CA THR A 95 5.26 -33.55 -23.22
C THR A 95 5.57 -34.95 -23.80
N VAL A 96 4.86 -35.36 -24.87
CA VAL A 96 5.23 -36.54 -25.69
C VAL A 96 6.58 -36.31 -26.39
N GLU A 97 6.75 -35.15 -27.03
CA GLU A 97 7.99 -34.77 -27.71
C GLU A 97 9.17 -34.66 -26.73
N LEU A 98 8.95 -34.21 -25.49
CA LEU A 98 9.98 -34.20 -24.44
C LEU A 98 10.50 -35.62 -24.14
N ARG A 99 9.62 -36.62 -24.04
CA ARG A 99 10.03 -38.02 -23.83
C ARG A 99 10.74 -38.59 -25.07
N GLU A 100 10.26 -38.28 -26.28
CA GLU A 100 10.91 -38.69 -27.53
C GLU A 100 12.33 -38.08 -27.68
N ASN A 101 12.57 -36.90 -27.10
CA ASN A 101 13.90 -36.26 -27.02
C ASN A 101 14.71 -36.68 -25.77
N ASN A 102 14.50 -37.89 -25.23
CA ASN A 102 15.18 -38.43 -24.04
C ASN A 102 15.15 -37.47 -22.84
N TRP A 103 14.00 -36.81 -22.64
CA TRP A 103 13.76 -35.85 -21.56
C TRP A 103 14.59 -34.55 -21.59
N VAL A 104 15.29 -34.27 -22.69
CA VAL A 104 16.05 -33.02 -22.86
C VAL A 104 15.12 -31.88 -23.31
N PRO A 105 15.00 -30.77 -22.56
CA PRO A 105 14.18 -29.63 -22.98
C PRO A 105 14.73 -28.94 -24.23
N ARG A 106 13.83 -28.52 -25.13
CA ARG A 106 14.20 -27.68 -26.29
C ARG A 106 14.82 -26.36 -25.82
N LYS A 107 15.93 -25.93 -26.44
CA LYS A 107 16.71 -24.72 -26.07
C LYS A 107 15.85 -23.47 -25.81
N ALA A 108 14.78 -23.29 -26.59
CA ALA A 108 13.82 -22.19 -26.46
C ALA A 108 13.17 -22.02 -25.07
N PHE A 109 13.20 -23.05 -24.20
CA PHE A 109 12.62 -22.97 -22.87
C PHE A 109 13.55 -22.34 -21.82
N ILE A 110 14.86 -22.29 -22.08
CA ILE A 110 15.86 -21.73 -21.15
C ILE A 110 15.95 -20.20 -21.29
N ASP A 111 15.77 -19.69 -22.51
CA ASP A 111 15.93 -18.27 -22.87
C ASP A 111 14.71 -17.37 -22.56
N ASN A 112 13.90 -17.72 -21.55
CA ASN A 112 12.72 -16.95 -21.14
C ASN A 112 13.04 -15.68 -20.31
N GLY A 113 14.20 -15.07 -20.56
CA GLY A 113 14.55 -13.71 -20.10
C GLY A 113 14.40 -12.69 -21.23
N PRO A 114 14.15 -11.40 -20.93
CA PRO A 114 14.03 -10.37 -21.96
C PRO A 114 15.40 -10.08 -22.61
N LYS A 115 15.74 -10.83 -23.67
CA LYS A 115 16.92 -10.57 -24.50
C LYS A 115 16.85 -9.18 -25.11
N THR A 116 17.97 -8.47 -25.07
CA THR A 116 18.13 -7.20 -25.79
C THR A 116 18.07 -7.43 -27.30
N ILE A 117 17.61 -6.44 -28.06
CA ILE A 117 17.54 -6.51 -29.53
C ILE A 117 18.90 -6.78 -30.20
N ASN A 118 20.01 -6.47 -29.51
CA ASN A 118 21.36 -6.74 -29.98
C ASN A 118 21.77 -8.21 -29.77
N GLN A 119 21.36 -8.85 -28.66
CA GLN A 119 21.55 -10.30 -28.46
C GLN A 119 20.75 -11.10 -29.51
N ILE A 120 19.50 -10.72 -29.77
CA ILE A 120 18.66 -11.37 -30.79
C ILE A 120 19.31 -11.28 -32.18
N ARG A 121 19.91 -10.13 -32.54
CA ARG A 121 20.67 -9.98 -33.79
C ARG A 121 21.95 -10.82 -33.83
N GLN A 122 22.68 -10.92 -32.72
CA GLN A 122 23.90 -11.74 -32.65
C GLN A 122 23.62 -13.23 -32.73
N ASP A 123 22.56 -13.71 -32.07
CA ASP A 123 22.11 -15.11 -32.15
C ASP A 123 21.64 -15.45 -33.58
N ALA A 124 20.87 -14.56 -34.23
CA ALA A 124 20.44 -14.74 -35.62
C ALA A 124 21.61 -14.79 -36.62
N VAL A 125 22.66 -13.98 -36.41
CA VAL A 125 23.90 -14.05 -37.21
C VAL A 125 24.63 -15.38 -36.99
N LYS A 126 24.63 -15.92 -35.76
CA LYS A 126 25.31 -17.19 -35.43
C LYS A 126 24.60 -18.43 -35.98
N ASP A 127 23.29 -18.53 -35.77
CA ASP A 127 22.52 -19.75 -36.07
C ASP A 127 21.97 -19.78 -37.52
N LEU A 128 21.83 -18.63 -38.18
CA LEU A 128 21.26 -18.52 -39.54
C LEU A 128 22.16 -17.83 -40.56
N GLY A 129 23.28 -17.23 -40.16
CA GLY A 129 24.20 -16.51 -41.06
C GLY A 129 23.64 -15.21 -41.66
N VAL A 130 22.45 -14.77 -41.24
CA VAL A 130 21.78 -13.57 -41.79
C VAL A 130 22.17 -12.33 -41.00
N PHE A 131 22.89 -11.41 -41.64
CA PHE A 131 23.25 -10.12 -41.04
C PHE A 131 22.09 -9.13 -41.08
N ILE A 132 21.61 -8.72 -39.90
CA ILE A 132 20.58 -7.69 -39.73
C ILE A 132 21.25 -6.42 -39.18
N PRO A 133 21.42 -5.35 -39.99
CA PRO A 133 22.08 -4.13 -39.54
C PRO A 133 21.37 -3.46 -38.34
N PRO A 134 22.12 -2.78 -37.46
CA PRO A 134 21.53 -1.90 -36.46
C PRO A 134 20.91 -0.67 -37.14
N MET A 135 19.68 -0.31 -36.75
CA MET A 135 19.12 0.99 -37.13
C MET A 135 19.85 2.10 -36.38
N ILE A 136 20.47 3.02 -37.11
CA ILE A 136 21.08 4.23 -36.57
C ILE A 136 19.95 5.13 -36.06
N GLN A 137 20.07 5.64 -34.84
CA GLN A 137 19.08 6.56 -34.25
C GLN A 137 19.16 7.92 -34.93
N GLY A 138 18.22 8.22 -35.82
CA GLY A 138 18.09 9.54 -36.43
C GLY A 138 16.86 9.66 -37.32
N ILE A 139 16.16 10.80 -37.19
CA ILE A 139 15.08 11.28 -38.07
C ILE A 139 13.77 10.47 -37.99
N ARG A 140 12.74 11.09 -37.40
CA ARG A 140 11.34 10.82 -37.75
C ARG A 140 11.06 11.36 -39.14
N THR A 141 10.30 10.63 -39.96
CA THR A 141 9.43 11.26 -40.97
C THR A 141 8.25 10.36 -41.32
N ASP A 142 7.07 10.83 -40.94
CA ASP A 142 5.90 11.03 -41.80
C ASP A 142 5.72 10.10 -43.01
N PHE A 143 4.92 9.05 -42.79
CA PHE A 143 4.45 8.13 -43.81
C PHE A 143 3.19 8.69 -44.50
N PHE A 144 3.30 9.70 -45.38
CA PHE A 144 2.37 9.89 -46.51
C PHE A 144 2.78 10.98 -47.54
N GLN A 145 2.44 10.70 -48.80
CA GLN A 145 2.36 11.59 -49.97
C GLN A 145 3.64 12.04 -50.69
N GLU A 146 3.43 12.43 -51.95
CA GLU A 146 4.34 12.23 -53.08
C GLU A 146 4.85 13.54 -53.70
N ASN A 147 6.17 13.60 -53.90
CA ASN A 147 6.79 14.04 -55.17
C ASN A 147 6.64 15.56 -55.53
N PRO A 148 7.22 16.06 -56.64
CA PRO A 148 8.61 16.57 -56.57
C PRO A 148 8.78 18.02 -57.06
N PHE A 149 9.83 18.72 -56.58
CA PHE A 149 10.70 19.58 -57.41
C PHE A 149 12.00 19.98 -56.65
N LEU A 150 13.15 19.83 -57.32
CA LEU A 150 14.47 20.39 -56.97
C LEU A 150 14.68 21.69 -57.82
N PRO A 151 15.74 22.54 -57.65
CA PRO A 151 17.06 22.26 -57.02
C PRO A 151 17.81 23.40 -56.27
N THR A 152 18.93 23.06 -55.59
CA THR A 152 20.15 23.90 -55.31
C THR A 152 20.00 25.17 -54.42
N ARG A 153 21.03 25.69 -53.69
CA ARG A 153 22.48 25.42 -53.60
C ARG A 153 23.10 25.97 -52.27
N MET A 154 24.29 25.46 -51.92
CA MET A 154 25.42 26.10 -51.19
C MET A 154 25.39 26.42 -49.67
N LYS A 155 26.46 25.94 -49.00
CA LYS A 155 27.10 26.50 -47.78
C LYS A 155 28.06 27.65 -48.14
N PRO A 156 28.64 28.41 -47.19
CA PRO A 156 29.87 28.00 -46.44
C PRO A 156 29.62 27.85 -44.91
N ASP A 157 30.23 26.93 -44.14
CA ASP A 157 31.65 26.80 -43.69
C ASP A 157 32.03 27.84 -42.61
N ARG A 158 32.63 27.47 -41.45
CA ARG A 158 34.04 27.04 -41.35
C ARG A 158 34.46 26.49 -39.94
N GLU A 159 35.08 25.29 -39.93
CA GLU A 159 36.25 24.74 -39.14
C GLU A 159 36.41 25.02 -37.60
N THR A 160 37.18 24.28 -36.77
CA THR A 160 38.24 23.23 -36.87
C THR A 160 37.99 22.08 -35.84
N LEU A 161 38.14 20.77 -36.15
CA LEU A 161 39.38 19.92 -36.05
C LEU A 161 40.02 19.84 -34.63
N GLY A 162 40.47 18.72 -34.05
CA GLY A 162 40.55 17.27 -34.40
C GLY A 162 41.52 16.56 -33.39
N GLY A 163 41.73 15.23 -33.28
CA GLY A 163 41.17 14.01 -33.89
C GLY A 163 42.03 12.75 -33.52
N LEU A 164 41.53 11.52 -33.79
CA LEU A 164 42.20 10.18 -33.74
C LEU A 164 42.74 9.62 -32.38
N ALA A 165 42.12 8.55 -31.87
CA ALA A 165 42.70 7.64 -30.85
C ALA A 165 41.99 6.27 -30.77
N ASP A 166 42.09 5.42 -31.80
CA ASP A 166 41.65 4.01 -31.73
C ASP A 166 42.45 3.13 -32.73
N MET A 167 43.51 2.46 -32.25
CA MET A 167 44.35 1.58 -33.07
C MET A 167 45.22 0.64 -32.19
N PHE A 168 45.06 -0.68 -32.35
CA PHE A 168 45.73 -1.77 -31.59
C PHE A 168 45.40 -1.83 -30.07
N GLY A 169 45.43 -2.98 -29.40
CA GLY A 169 45.71 -4.36 -29.84
C GLY A 169 45.70 -5.37 -28.67
N GLN A 170 45.39 -6.63 -28.94
CA GLN A 170 45.16 -7.73 -27.98
C GLN A 170 46.33 -8.07 -27.03
N MET A 171 46.00 -8.49 -25.78
CA MET A 171 46.46 -9.68 -24.99
C MET A 171 47.84 -10.35 -25.26
N PRO A 172 48.44 -11.13 -24.31
CA PRO A 172 48.27 -11.20 -22.83
C PRO A 172 49.57 -11.41 -21.98
N GLY A 173 49.46 -11.27 -20.65
CA GLY A 173 50.21 -12.10 -19.67
C GLY A 173 51.59 -11.65 -19.16
N SER A 174 51.88 -12.02 -17.90
CA SER A 174 53.15 -11.84 -17.14
C SER A 174 53.63 -10.38 -16.89
N GLY A 175 54.35 -10.04 -15.82
CA GLY A 175 54.74 -10.80 -14.62
C GLY A 175 56.22 -10.59 -14.24
N ILE A 176 56.50 -10.25 -12.97
CA ILE A 176 57.85 -10.09 -12.33
C ILE A 176 58.64 -8.84 -12.80
N GLY A 177 59.41 -8.10 -11.97
CA GLY A 177 59.56 -8.10 -10.49
C GLY A 177 61.02 -8.07 -9.97
N THR A 178 61.43 -6.99 -9.27
CA THR A 178 62.67 -6.82 -8.45
C THR A 178 62.43 -5.68 -7.41
N GLY A 179 63.07 -5.56 -6.24
CA GLY A 179 64.08 -6.33 -5.50
C GLY A 179 64.06 -5.98 -3.97
N PRO A 180 64.89 -6.61 -3.08
CA PRO A 180 64.38 -7.02 -1.74
C PRO A 180 65.20 -6.69 -0.46
N GLY A 181 64.55 -6.88 0.72
CA GLY A 181 65.15 -6.99 2.09
C GLY A 181 64.39 -6.18 3.17
N VAL A 182 64.21 -6.55 4.46
CA VAL A 182 64.68 -7.68 5.32
C VAL A 182 63.72 -7.87 6.56
N ILE A 183 63.29 -9.12 6.89
CA ILE A 183 63.01 -9.79 8.23
C ILE A 183 62.41 -8.96 9.42
N GLN A 184 61.41 -9.37 10.26
CA GLN A 184 60.62 -10.63 10.48
C GLN A 184 59.32 -10.45 11.35
N ASP A 185 58.60 -11.58 11.58
CA ASP A 185 57.77 -12.00 12.75
C ASP A 185 56.39 -11.38 13.18
N ARG A 186 55.36 -12.27 13.10
CA ARG A 186 54.37 -12.72 14.14
C ARG A 186 53.47 -11.79 14.99
N TYR A 187 52.17 -12.16 14.92
CA TYR A 187 51.12 -12.18 15.98
C TYR A 187 50.42 -10.87 16.45
N SER A 188 49.21 -11.06 16.99
CA SER A 188 48.23 -10.03 17.39
C SER A 188 48.45 -9.45 18.80
N PRO A 189 47.91 -8.24 19.06
CA PRO A 189 46.83 -8.06 20.06
C PRO A 189 45.72 -7.10 19.56
N THR A 190 44.51 -6.88 20.12
CA THR A 190 43.77 -7.13 21.40
C THR A 190 43.96 -6.15 22.58
N MET A 191 42.86 -5.42 22.92
CA MET A 191 42.57 -4.66 24.17
C MET A 191 43.40 -3.40 24.53
N GLY A 192 42.82 -2.47 25.33
CA GLY A 192 43.66 -1.61 26.21
C GLY A 192 43.23 -0.18 26.64
N ARG A 193 42.02 0.02 27.19
CA ARG A 193 41.51 1.13 28.08
C ARG A 193 42.53 2.12 28.77
N ARG A 194 42.06 3.35 29.11
CA ARG A 194 42.62 4.42 30.02
C ARG A 194 43.37 5.60 29.33
N THR A 195 43.47 6.86 29.81
CA THR A 195 42.94 7.61 31.00
C THR A 195 42.91 9.16 30.80
N ASN A 196 42.26 9.90 31.71
CA ASN A 196 42.26 11.39 31.82
C ASN A 196 43.64 12.04 32.13
N PRO A 197 43.78 13.38 31.94
CA PRO A 197 44.68 14.26 32.68
C PRO A 197 44.10 14.76 34.04
N LEU A 198 44.97 15.22 34.96
CA LEU A 198 44.65 16.00 36.17
C LEU A 198 44.76 17.53 35.87
N PHE A 199 44.52 18.54 36.72
CA PHE A 199 44.97 18.89 38.11
C PHE A 199 44.51 20.36 38.39
N ASN A 200 44.38 21.01 39.57
CA ASN A 200 44.06 20.81 41.01
C ASN A 200 43.86 22.26 41.57
N GLY A 201 43.08 22.60 42.61
CA GLY A 201 42.23 21.84 43.55
C GLY A 201 42.10 22.61 44.89
N HIS A 202 41.85 21.87 45.99
CA HIS A 202 41.88 22.30 47.43
C HIS A 202 40.80 23.28 47.98
N GLY A 203 40.20 22.93 49.14
CA GLY A 203 39.31 23.86 49.88
C GLY A 203 38.41 23.37 51.04
N GLY A 204 38.94 22.74 52.10
CA GLY A 204 38.36 22.80 53.48
C GLY A 204 37.16 21.90 53.87
N HIS A 205 37.13 21.47 55.14
CA HIS A 205 36.00 20.81 55.84
C HIS A 205 35.27 21.79 56.78
N VAL A 206 33.99 21.51 57.11
CA VAL A 206 33.35 21.48 58.46
C VAL A 206 31.81 21.44 58.34
N ALA A 207 31.10 20.91 59.35
CA ALA A 207 29.63 20.77 59.47
C ALA A 207 29.15 21.38 60.82
N PRO A 208 27.84 21.46 61.20
CA PRO A 208 26.63 20.90 60.57
C PRO A 208 25.43 21.91 60.44
N ALA A 209 24.19 21.40 60.39
CA ALA A 209 22.92 22.08 60.07
C ALA A 209 22.39 23.11 61.11
N PRO A 210 21.33 23.88 60.77
CA PRO A 210 19.98 23.48 61.24
C PRO A 210 18.82 23.65 60.21
N GLN A 211 17.61 23.19 60.58
CA GLN A 211 16.34 23.45 59.87
C GLN A 211 15.73 24.84 60.19
N PRO A 212 14.53 25.16 59.64
CA PRO A 212 13.37 25.07 60.53
C PRO A 212 12.12 24.33 59.98
N PHE A 213 11.75 23.29 60.74
CA PHE A 213 10.40 22.80 61.06
C PHE A 213 9.35 23.95 61.19
N MET A 214 8.09 23.84 60.72
CA MET A 214 6.88 23.37 61.46
C MET A 214 5.59 23.87 60.73
N LYS A 215 4.34 23.35 60.88
CA LYS A 215 3.77 22.08 61.43
C LYS A 215 2.21 22.12 61.32
N SER A 216 1.54 20.97 61.24
CA SER A 216 0.19 20.63 61.84
C SER A 216 -1.09 21.42 61.45
N ASN A 217 -2.32 20.94 61.73
CA ASN A 217 -2.95 19.59 61.88
C ASN A 217 -4.42 19.78 62.34
N GLN A 218 -5.40 19.03 61.82
CA GLN A 218 -6.62 18.61 62.56
C GLN A 218 -7.44 17.57 61.77
N GLY A 219 -8.36 16.87 62.44
CA GLY A 219 -9.26 15.89 61.81
C GLY A 219 -10.31 15.29 62.75
N GLN A 220 -11.07 14.33 62.23
CA GLN A 220 -12.12 13.50 62.87
C GLN A 220 -13.40 14.22 63.38
N ASN A 221 -14.57 13.81 62.84
CA ASN A 221 -15.51 12.93 63.56
C ASN A 221 -16.72 12.50 62.70
N LEU A 222 -17.03 11.18 62.71
CA LEU A 222 -18.37 10.52 62.81
C LEU A 222 -19.52 10.91 61.82
N LEU A 223 -20.41 10.03 61.32
CA LEU A 223 -20.93 8.71 61.74
C LEU A 223 -21.24 7.73 60.56
N PHE A 224 -21.70 6.52 60.93
CA PHE A 224 -22.31 5.42 60.16
C PHE A 224 -23.63 5.82 59.39
N GLN A 225 -24.37 5.01 58.57
CA GLN A 225 -24.50 3.53 58.45
C GLN A 225 -25.17 3.01 57.12
N SER A 226 -24.72 1.83 56.64
CA SER A 226 -25.45 0.67 56.03
C SER A 226 -26.53 0.73 54.90
N GLN A 227 -26.43 -0.28 54.00
CA GLN A 227 -27.51 -1.20 53.50
C GLN A 227 -28.70 -0.65 52.68
N THR A 228 -29.47 -1.39 51.84
CA THR A 228 -29.31 -2.44 50.79
C THR A 228 -30.73 -2.98 50.47
N HIS A 229 -31.01 -3.28 49.19
CA HIS A 229 -32.10 -4.17 48.67
C HIS A 229 -33.59 -3.77 48.67
N SER A 230 -34.25 -4.09 47.53
CA SER A 230 -35.69 -4.45 47.31
C SER A 230 -36.81 -3.41 47.59
N SER A 231 -38.00 -3.43 46.95
CA SER A 231 -38.49 -4.05 45.68
C SER A 231 -39.95 -3.62 45.36
N GLN A 232 -40.34 -3.50 44.07
CA GLN A 232 -41.74 -3.37 43.58
C GLN A 232 -42.51 -2.08 44.02
N GLN A 233 -43.75 -1.70 43.62
CA GLN A 233 -44.81 -2.10 42.65
C GLN A 233 -45.68 -0.81 42.35
N GLN A 234 -46.63 -0.63 41.42
CA GLN A 234 -47.28 -1.44 40.35
C GLN A 234 -47.81 -0.51 39.18
N ALA A 235 -49.03 -0.76 38.66
CA ALA A 235 -49.71 -0.19 37.49
C ALA A 235 -50.47 1.15 37.76
N GLN A 236 -50.87 1.97 36.76
CA GLN A 236 -51.99 1.72 35.83
C GLN A 236 -52.03 2.65 34.57
N SER A 237 -52.55 2.10 33.44
CA SER A 237 -53.34 2.69 32.29
C SER A 237 -53.22 4.18 31.89
N LYS A 238 -53.30 4.61 30.61
CA LYS A 238 -53.82 4.12 29.30
C LYS A 238 -53.17 4.99 28.17
N ASP A 239 -53.27 4.83 26.85
CA ASP A 239 -54.22 4.15 25.94
C ASP A 239 -53.52 3.65 24.63
N MET A 240 -54.22 3.03 23.64
CA MET A 240 -53.58 2.11 22.66
C MET A 240 -54.07 2.18 21.14
N PRO A 241 -54.13 1.14 20.24
CA PRO A 241 -53.63 1.25 18.84
C PRO A 241 -54.59 0.79 17.69
N PRO A 242 -54.15 0.86 16.40
CA PRO A 242 -54.19 -0.36 15.55
C PRO A 242 -53.02 -0.51 14.52
N ARG A 243 -52.86 -1.62 13.77
CA ARG A 243 -52.32 -2.96 14.19
C ARG A 243 -52.48 -4.08 13.09
N PHE A 244 -51.74 -4.02 11.96
CA PHE A 244 -51.70 -5.09 10.90
C PHE A 244 -50.26 -5.33 10.40
N LYS A 245 -49.66 -6.53 10.19
CA LYS A 245 -50.06 -7.91 9.75
C LYS A 245 -50.43 -8.02 8.25
N LYS A 246 -50.07 -9.09 7.50
CA LYS A 246 -49.10 -10.22 7.63
C LYS A 246 -48.97 -10.87 6.23
N GLY A 247 -47.81 -11.42 5.84
CA GLY A 247 -47.67 -12.25 4.63
C GLY A 247 -46.51 -13.27 4.72
N GLN A 248 -46.64 -14.41 4.04
CA GLN A 248 -45.58 -15.43 3.86
C GLN A 248 -45.12 -15.43 2.39
N LEU A 249 -43.91 -15.95 2.13
CA LEU A 249 -43.63 -16.89 1.03
C LEU A 249 -42.24 -17.52 1.21
N ASN A 250 -41.99 -18.66 0.55
CA ASN A 250 -40.70 -19.37 0.58
C ASN A 250 -39.69 -18.73 -0.38
N ALA A 251 -38.41 -19.02 -0.17
CA ALA A 251 -37.33 -18.67 -1.09
C ALA A 251 -36.45 -19.91 -1.38
N ASP A 252 -36.72 -20.56 -2.51
CA ASP A 252 -35.83 -21.50 -3.19
C ASP A 252 -35.52 -20.94 -4.58
N GLU A 253 -34.27 -21.06 -5.02
CA GLU A 253 -33.69 -20.55 -6.28
C GLU A 253 -33.85 -19.04 -6.61
N ILE A 254 -32.74 -18.35 -6.86
CA ILE A 254 -32.36 -17.79 -8.18
C ILE A 254 -31.09 -16.90 -8.09
N SER A 255 -30.08 -17.31 -8.85
CA SER A 255 -28.98 -16.53 -9.48
C SER A 255 -28.54 -15.16 -8.93
N LEU A 256 -27.30 -15.08 -8.44
CA LEU A 256 -26.52 -13.83 -8.34
C LEU A 256 -25.61 -13.64 -9.56
N ARG A 257 -25.97 -12.71 -10.47
CA ARG A 257 -25.03 -12.05 -11.42
C ARG A 257 -25.44 -10.58 -11.66
N PRO A 258 -24.50 -9.67 -11.99
CA PRO A 258 -24.81 -8.24 -12.12
C PRO A 258 -25.62 -7.91 -13.37
N ALA A 259 -26.58 -7.00 -13.26
CA ALA A 259 -27.42 -6.55 -14.37
C ALA A 259 -26.72 -5.45 -15.21
N GLN A 260 -26.50 -5.73 -16.49
CA GLN A 260 -26.21 -4.69 -17.50
C GLN A 260 -27.52 -4.13 -18.04
N SER A 261 -27.61 -2.80 -18.19
CA SER A 261 -28.81 -2.13 -18.72
C SER A 261 -28.60 -1.67 -20.16
N PHE A 262 -29.23 -2.35 -21.12
CA PHE A 262 -29.33 -1.93 -22.52
C PHE A 262 -30.78 -2.04 -23.00
N ILE A 263 -31.38 -0.93 -23.43
CA ILE A 263 -32.51 -0.92 -24.38
C ILE A 263 -32.19 0.12 -25.46
N LEU A 264 -32.47 -0.23 -26.72
CA LEU A 264 -32.14 0.56 -27.90
C LEU A 264 -33.18 1.65 -28.17
N ASN A 265 -32.77 2.71 -28.85
CA ASN A 265 -33.63 3.45 -29.78
C ASN A 265 -32.90 3.60 -31.14
N LYS A 266 -33.63 3.80 -32.24
CA LYS A 266 -33.19 3.36 -33.59
C LYS A 266 -33.44 4.40 -34.70
N ASN A 267 -32.46 4.54 -35.61
CA ASN A 267 -32.44 5.34 -36.85
C ASN A 267 -32.47 6.89 -36.60
N GLN A 268 -31.78 7.75 -37.36
CA GLN A 268 -31.20 7.67 -38.72
C GLN A 268 -29.79 8.32 -38.81
N MET A 269 -29.03 8.06 -39.88
CA MET A 269 -27.72 8.69 -40.16
C MET A 269 -27.77 9.68 -41.34
N PRO A 270 -27.16 10.87 -41.24
CA PRO A 270 -26.73 11.67 -42.39
C PRO A 270 -25.44 11.10 -43.02
N LYS A 271 -25.31 11.21 -44.35
CA LYS A 271 -24.07 10.87 -45.07
C LYS A 271 -23.19 12.12 -45.26
N LEU A 272 -21.87 11.93 -45.21
CA LEU A 272 -20.88 12.92 -45.67
C LEU A 272 -20.43 12.60 -47.11
N GLN A 273 -20.18 13.63 -47.91
CA GLN A 273 -19.42 13.57 -49.16
C GLN A 273 -18.54 14.83 -49.30
N PRO A 274 -17.42 14.77 -50.04
CA PRO A 274 -16.33 15.74 -49.93
C PRO A 274 -16.48 16.96 -50.83
N GLN A 275 -15.72 18.01 -50.53
CA GLN A 275 -15.41 19.11 -51.46
C GLN A 275 -13.91 19.15 -51.79
N ILE A 276 -13.58 19.64 -52.98
CA ILE A 276 -12.23 19.72 -53.54
C ILE A 276 -11.96 21.19 -53.93
N PRO A 277 -10.78 21.75 -53.59
CA PRO A 277 -10.28 22.97 -54.22
C PRO A 277 -8.99 22.70 -55.03
N THR A 278 -9.03 23.01 -56.33
CA THR A 278 -7.85 23.04 -57.22
C THR A 278 -7.12 24.39 -57.17
N MET A 279 -5.84 24.42 -57.57
CA MET A 279 -4.96 25.60 -57.53
C MET A 279 -4.69 26.24 -58.91
N ILE A 280 -3.79 27.25 -58.94
CA ILE A 280 -3.05 27.84 -60.10
C ILE A 280 -3.87 28.97 -60.82
N PRO A 281 -3.28 30.08 -61.31
CA PRO A 281 -2.42 31.09 -60.66
C PRO A 281 -2.86 32.57 -61.01
N PRO A 282 -2.11 33.63 -60.65
CA PRO A 282 -2.42 35.02 -61.05
C PRO A 282 -1.48 35.63 -62.12
N SER A 283 -1.99 36.70 -62.80
CA SER A 283 -1.29 37.84 -63.42
C SER A 283 -1.18 37.92 -64.96
N ALA A 284 -1.95 38.84 -65.57
CA ALA A 284 -1.62 39.61 -66.77
C ALA A 284 -2.44 40.93 -66.80
N GLN A 285 -1.93 41.98 -67.44
CA GLN A 285 -2.56 43.32 -67.60
C GLN A 285 -2.67 43.67 -69.11
N PRO A 286 -3.09 44.89 -69.51
CA PRO A 286 -4.41 45.56 -69.43
C PRO A 286 -4.89 45.87 -70.89
N PRO A 287 -5.45 47.04 -71.33
CA PRO A 287 -6.26 48.11 -70.71
C PRO A 287 -7.56 48.50 -71.50
N ARG A 288 -8.22 49.60 -71.10
CA ARG A 288 -9.05 50.58 -71.90
C ARG A 288 -10.61 50.62 -71.76
N THR A 289 -11.04 51.59 -70.95
CA THR A 289 -11.98 52.70 -71.27
C THR A 289 -13.15 52.53 -72.26
N SER A 290 -14.37 52.83 -71.80
CA SER A 290 -15.32 53.78 -72.45
C SER A 290 -16.47 54.15 -71.49
N THR A 291 -17.22 55.23 -71.78
CA THR A 291 -18.35 55.73 -70.96
C THR A 291 -19.62 55.93 -71.84
N PRO A 292 -20.73 56.60 -71.42
CA PRO A 292 -22.12 56.10 -71.57
C PRO A 292 -22.86 56.65 -72.83
N PRO A 293 -24.19 56.41 -72.98
CA PRO A 293 -25.15 57.50 -72.68
C PRO A 293 -26.63 57.16 -72.28
N LEU A 294 -27.22 58.07 -71.47
CA LEU A 294 -28.58 58.69 -71.44
C LEU A 294 -29.94 57.94 -71.66
N GLY A 295 -30.98 58.46 -70.97
CA GLY A 295 -32.44 58.36 -71.28
C GLY A 295 -33.28 57.55 -70.25
N GLN A 296 -34.06 58.06 -69.26
CA GLN A 296 -34.98 59.21 -69.10
C GLN A 296 -36.28 59.17 -69.96
N PRO A 297 -37.47 59.66 -69.50
CA PRO A 297 -37.83 60.32 -68.22
C PRO A 297 -39.13 59.74 -67.51
N PRO A 298 -40.16 60.46 -66.96
CA PRO A 298 -40.25 60.65 -65.49
C PRO A 298 -41.65 60.76 -64.77
N GLN A 299 -41.65 61.03 -63.45
CA GLN A 299 -42.72 61.68 -62.59
C GLN A 299 -44.05 60.89 -62.37
N LEU A 300 -44.93 61.12 -61.38
CA LEU A 300 -45.06 61.92 -60.11
C LEU A 300 -46.09 61.13 -59.22
N GLY A 301 -46.34 61.32 -57.92
CA GLY A 301 -45.88 62.32 -56.94
C GLY A 301 -46.71 62.28 -55.63
N LEU A 302 -46.54 63.30 -54.78
CA LEU A 302 -47.22 63.58 -53.47
C LEU A 302 -46.85 62.67 -52.28
N LYS A 303 -46.89 63.13 -51.01
CA LYS A 303 -46.41 64.37 -50.34
C LYS A 303 -46.81 64.32 -48.85
N THR A 304 -45.85 64.37 -47.91
CA THR A 304 -45.96 65.07 -46.59
C THR A 304 -44.60 65.09 -45.87
N ASN A 305 -44.35 66.12 -45.06
CA ASN A 305 -43.19 66.36 -44.18
C ASN A 305 -43.72 67.18 -42.96
N PRO A 306 -43.07 67.29 -41.78
CA PRO A 306 -41.62 67.52 -41.59
C PRO A 306 -40.93 66.69 -40.43
N PRO A 307 -39.63 66.90 -40.13
CA PRO A 307 -38.83 66.13 -39.15
C PRO A 307 -38.41 67.01 -37.93
N PRO A 308 -37.35 66.74 -37.12
CA PRO A 308 -36.57 65.50 -36.84
C PRO A 308 -36.42 65.18 -35.31
N ILE A 309 -35.73 64.08 -34.96
CA ILE A 309 -34.69 64.02 -33.90
C ILE A 309 -33.91 62.69 -33.99
N GLN A 310 -32.65 62.66 -33.51
CA GLN A 310 -31.79 61.48 -33.50
C GLN A 310 -31.69 60.88 -32.10
N GLU A 311 -31.64 59.54 -32.01
CA GLU A 311 -30.68 58.88 -31.12
C GLU A 311 -30.01 57.72 -31.85
N LYS A 312 -28.69 57.57 -31.66
CA LYS A 312 -27.96 56.35 -32.04
C LYS A 312 -28.03 55.39 -30.86
N PRO A 313 -28.25 54.08 -31.08
CA PRO A 313 -27.99 53.09 -30.03
C PRO A 313 -26.57 53.27 -29.50
N GLN A 314 -26.43 53.46 -28.19
CA GLN A 314 -25.10 53.57 -27.58
C GLN A 314 -24.30 52.32 -27.91
N LYS A 315 -23.09 52.48 -28.45
CA LYS A 315 -22.10 51.40 -28.45
C LYS A 315 -21.75 51.13 -26.99
N THR A 316 -22.40 50.15 -26.38
CA THR A 316 -21.94 49.56 -25.12
C THR A 316 -20.55 48.98 -25.39
N THR A 317 -19.52 49.74 -25.04
CA THR A 317 -18.14 49.27 -25.04
C THR A 317 -18.06 48.17 -23.99
N LYS A 318 -18.21 46.92 -24.45
CA LYS A 318 -17.71 45.77 -23.70
C LYS A 318 -16.23 46.07 -23.43
N LYS A 319 -15.89 46.45 -22.20
CA LYS A 319 -14.50 46.49 -21.76
C LYS A 319 -13.85 45.16 -22.18
N PRO A 320 -12.60 45.15 -22.67
CA PRO A 320 -11.88 43.88 -22.76
C PRO A 320 -11.93 43.22 -21.37
N PRO A 321 -11.96 41.87 -21.29
CA PRO A 321 -11.85 41.20 -20.01
C PRO A 321 -10.59 41.73 -19.28
N PRO A 322 -10.69 42.03 -17.97
CA PRO A 322 -9.59 42.65 -17.23
C PRO A 322 -8.32 41.81 -17.35
N ALA A 323 -7.17 42.48 -17.40
CA ALA A 323 -5.91 41.80 -17.66
C ALA A 323 -5.60 40.81 -16.52
N ARG A 324 -4.89 39.71 -16.81
CA ARG A 324 -4.47 38.72 -15.79
C ARG A 324 -3.76 39.37 -14.60
N GLU A 325 -2.90 40.35 -14.88
CA GLU A 325 -2.19 41.15 -13.87
C GLU A 325 -3.11 42.12 -13.09
N GLU A 326 -4.16 42.64 -13.73
CA GLU A 326 -5.18 43.48 -13.09
C GLU A 326 -6.04 42.65 -12.11
N LEU A 327 -6.47 41.45 -12.52
CA LEU A 327 -7.17 40.50 -11.66
C LEU A 327 -6.31 40.03 -10.47
N LEU A 328 -5.01 39.79 -10.68
CA LEU A 328 -4.07 39.47 -9.60
C LEU A 328 -3.95 40.61 -8.58
N LYS A 329 -3.85 41.86 -9.03
CA LYS A 329 -3.82 43.05 -8.15
C LYS A 329 -5.16 43.29 -7.44
N MET A 330 -6.29 43.04 -8.10
CA MET A 330 -7.61 43.06 -7.45
C MET A 330 -7.71 41.97 -6.36
N THR A 331 -7.17 40.78 -6.60
CA THR A 331 -7.13 39.69 -5.61
C THR A 331 -6.30 40.07 -4.39
N GLU A 332 -5.11 40.65 -4.60
CA GLU A 332 -4.21 41.12 -3.55
C GLU A 332 -4.84 42.24 -2.70
N ASN A 333 -5.50 43.20 -3.35
CA ASN A 333 -6.26 44.27 -2.67
C ASN A 333 -7.39 43.69 -1.80
N VAL A 334 -8.14 42.69 -2.28
CA VAL A 334 -9.22 42.03 -1.52
C VAL A 334 -8.65 41.32 -0.29
N VAL A 335 -7.55 40.57 -0.42
CA VAL A 335 -6.89 39.91 0.72
C VAL A 335 -6.39 40.94 1.74
N THR A 336 -5.75 42.01 1.30
CA THR A 336 -5.18 43.04 2.18
C THR A 336 -6.29 43.79 2.93
N ALA A 337 -7.37 44.14 2.24
CA ALA A 337 -8.55 44.78 2.83
C ALA A 337 -9.26 43.85 3.83
N TYR A 338 -9.37 42.56 3.51
CA TYR A 338 -9.94 41.56 4.40
C TYR A 338 -9.11 41.34 5.67
N LEU A 339 -7.79 41.21 5.57
CA LEU A 339 -6.91 41.07 6.74
C LEU A 339 -6.95 42.32 7.64
N SER A 340 -7.04 43.51 7.02
CA SER A 340 -7.11 44.79 7.75
C SER A 340 -8.45 45.04 8.45
N SER A 341 -9.58 44.60 7.86
CA SER A 341 -10.94 44.85 8.37
C SER A 341 -11.54 43.67 9.14
N LYS A 342 -11.07 42.45 8.87
CA LYS A 342 -11.66 41.16 9.28
C LYS A 342 -13.15 41.01 8.89
N HIS A 343 -13.66 41.79 7.93
CA HIS A 343 -15.04 41.75 7.46
C HIS A 343 -15.24 40.76 6.30
N MET A 344 -15.81 39.59 6.61
CA MET A 344 -16.00 38.50 5.65
C MET A 344 -16.90 38.88 4.46
N ASN A 345 -18.00 39.58 4.71
CA ASN A 345 -18.98 39.94 3.67
C ASN A 345 -18.36 40.85 2.60
N ASP A 346 -17.52 41.80 3.01
CA ASP A 346 -16.87 42.76 2.10
C ASP A 346 -15.84 42.05 1.21
N ALA A 347 -15.12 41.07 1.75
CA ALA A 347 -14.21 40.22 0.99
C ALA A 347 -14.94 39.35 -0.06
N VAL A 348 -16.05 38.70 0.34
CA VAL A 348 -16.91 37.93 -0.55
C VAL A 348 -17.50 38.81 -1.65
N ASN A 349 -17.95 40.03 -1.30
CA ASN A 349 -18.45 41.01 -2.26
C ASN A 349 -17.35 41.46 -3.23
N GLY A 350 -16.12 41.73 -2.76
CA GLY A 350 -14.99 42.08 -3.62
C GLY A 350 -14.65 41.01 -4.66
N VAL A 351 -14.66 39.73 -4.28
CA VAL A 351 -14.50 38.60 -5.23
C VAL A 351 -15.68 38.53 -6.22
N ARG A 352 -16.92 38.75 -5.74
CA ARG A 352 -18.15 38.75 -6.54
C ARG A 352 -18.19 39.92 -7.54
N GLU A 353 -17.65 41.09 -7.19
CA GLU A 353 -17.53 42.27 -8.05
C GLU A 353 -16.43 42.14 -9.11
N MET A 354 -15.31 41.49 -8.78
CA MET A 354 -14.21 41.20 -9.71
C MET A 354 -14.67 40.43 -10.96
N LYS A 355 -15.74 39.60 -10.83
CA LYS A 355 -16.33 38.80 -11.91
C LYS A 355 -15.29 37.97 -12.68
N ALA A 356 -14.37 37.39 -11.93
CA ALA A 356 -13.26 36.59 -12.44
C ALA A 356 -13.75 35.47 -13.40
N PRO A 357 -13.06 35.25 -14.53
CA PRO A 357 -13.32 34.08 -15.38
C PRO A 357 -13.11 32.77 -14.61
N LYS A 358 -13.89 31.72 -14.91
CA LYS A 358 -13.75 30.42 -14.21
C LYS A 358 -12.33 29.83 -14.25
N HIS A 359 -11.58 30.06 -15.32
CA HIS A 359 -10.19 29.61 -15.46
C HIS A 359 -9.19 30.38 -14.58
N PHE A 360 -9.56 31.55 -14.06
CA PHE A 360 -8.74 32.36 -13.16
C PHE A 360 -8.95 31.99 -11.68
N LEU A 361 -10.02 31.27 -11.33
CA LEU A 361 -10.32 30.91 -9.93
C LEU A 361 -9.18 30.15 -9.22
N PRO A 362 -8.46 29.20 -9.85
CA PRO A 362 -7.28 28.58 -9.23
C PRO A 362 -6.11 29.56 -9.05
N GLU A 363 -5.90 30.48 -9.99
CA GLU A 363 -4.82 31.47 -9.93
C GLU A 363 -5.11 32.57 -8.88
N MET A 364 -6.39 32.96 -8.74
CA MET A 364 -6.89 33.80 -7.65
C MET A 364 -6.59 33.14 -6.29
N LEU A 365 -7.02 31.89 -6.08
CA LEU A 365 -6.77 31.16 -4.85
C LEU A 365 -5.27 30.94 -4.58
N SER A 366 -4.46 30.70 -5.63
CA SER A 366 -3.01 30.58 -5.52
C SER A 366 -2.40 31.89 -5.03
N LYS A 367 -2.78 33.03 -5.61
CA LYS A 367 -2.35 34.37 -5.16
C LYS A 367 -2.82 34.69 -3.74
N MET A 368 -4.03 34.27 -3.35
CA MET A 368 -4.53 34.43 -1.97
C MET A 368 -3.67 33.67 -0.96
N ILE A 369 -3.32 32.42 -1.24
CA ILE A 369 -2.41 31.62 -0.38
C ILE A 369 -1.04 32.31 -0.34
N MET A 370 -0.45 32.63 -1.49
CA MET A 370 0.87 33.27 -1.61
C MET A 370 1.00 34.54 -0.76
N CYS A 371 0.05 35.48 -0.88
CA CYS A 371 0.05 36.74 -0.11
C CYS A 371 -0.03 36.56 1.42
N SER A 372 -0.34 35.35 1.91
CA SER A 372 -0.47 35.03 3.34
C SER A 372 0.66 34.15 3.91
N LEU A 373 1.61 33.72 3.06
CA LEU A 373 2.75 32.90 3.52
C LEU A 373 3.75 33.72 4.35
N GLU A 374 3.85 35.03 4.09
CA GLU A 374 4.72 35.97 4.83
C GLU A 374 4.03 36.57 6.08
N SER A 375 2.70 36.48 6.17
CA SER A 375 1.88 37.00 7.28
C SER A 375 2.04 36.20 8.59
N PRO A 376 1.51 36.66 9.74
CA PRO A 376 1.38 35.85 10.95
C PRO A 376 0.42 34.65 10.80
N ASP A 377 0.46 33.72 11.76
CA ASP A 377 -0.40 32.53 11.80
C ASP A 377 -1.91 32.87 11.86
N GLU A 378 -2.29 33.97 12.52
CA GLU A 378 -3.68 34.46 12.50
C GLU A 378 -4.14 34.74 11.07
N ASP A 379 -3.38 35.48 10.28
CA ASP A 379 -3.78 35.92 8.94
C ASP A 379 -3.92 34.73 7.98
N ARG A 380 -3.08 33.70 8.13
CA ARG A 380 -3.26 32.41 7.43
C ARG A 380 -4.57 31.72 7.78
N GLU A 381 -5.00 31.76 9.05
CA GLU A 381 -6.30 31.23 9.46
C GLU A 381 -7.47 32.05 8.90
N HIS A 382 -7.37 33.38 8.91
CA HIS A 382 -8.38 34.24 8.31
C HIS A 382 -8.50 33.97 6.79
N VAL A 383 -7.39 33.90 6.05
CA VAL A 383 -7.40 33.58 4.61
C VAL A 383 -7.93 32.16 4.34
N SER A 384 -7.59 31.17 5.17
CA SER A 384 -8.17 29.82 5.10
C SER A 384 -9.70 29.84 5.27
N THR A 385 -10.19 30.66 6.20
CA THR A 385 -11.61 30.82 6.50
C THR A 385 -12.34 31.56 5.38
N LEU A 386 -11.71 32.56 4.76
CA LEU A 386 -12.22 33.23 3.56
C LEU A 386 -12.32 32.24 2.38
N ILE A 387 -11.29 31.43 2.12
CA ILE A 387 -11.30 30.41 1.06
C ILE A 387 -12.47 29.42 1.26
N ASN A 388 -12.71 28.96 2.50
CA ASN A 388 -13.87 28.12 2.79
C ASN A 388 -15.20 28.86 2.57
N THR A 389 -15.29 30.12 2.99
CA THR A 389 -16.51 30.94 2.81
C THR A 389 -16.82 31.16 1.33
N LEU A 390 -15.81 31.43 0.49
CA LEU A 390 -15.96 31.53 -0.97
C LEU A 390 -16.48 30.22 -1.60
N ARG A 391 -16.16 29.06 -1.02
CA ARG A 391 -16.72 27.76 -1.45
C ARG A 391 -18.17 27.57 -0.97
N MET A 392 -18.50 27.96 0.26
CA MET A 392 -19.88 27.92 0.75
C MET A 392 -20.81 28.84 -0.05
N GLU A 393 -20.30 29.99 -0.51
CA GLU A 393 -20.97 30.92 -1.42
C GLU A 393 -21.01 30.45 -2.89
N GLY A 394 -20.42 29.29 -3.20
CA GLY A 394 -20.38 28.72 -4.56
C GLY A 394 -19.50 29.48 -5.57
N LEU A 395 -18.61 30.36 -5.10
CA LEU A 395 -17.71 31.16 -5.94
C LEU A 395 -16.46 30.37 -6.38
N VAL A 396 -16.04 29.38 -5.58
CA VAL A 396 -14.93 28.45 -5.89
C VAL A 396 -15.30 27.01 -5.53
N THR A 397 -14.57 26.04 -6.11
CA THR A 397 -14.74 24.60 -5.83
C THR A 397 -13.48 23.98 -5.21
N GLY A 398 -13.61 22.78 -4.63
CA GLY A 398 -12.47 22.00 -4.14
C GLY A 398 -11.44 21.68 -5.23
N GLU A 399 -11.88 21.45 -6.47
CA GLU A 399 -10.99 21.28 -7.63
C GLU A 399 -10.16 22.55 -7.90
N ASN A 400 -10.78 23.74 -7.81
CA ASN A 400 -10.04 25.01 -7.96
C ASN A 400 -9.03 25.22 -6.83
N PHE A 401 -9.37 24.81 -5.60
CA PHE A 401 -8.44 24.85 -4.48
C PHE A 401 -7.27 23.86 -4.67
N MET A 402 -7.51 22.64 -5.13
CA MET A 402 -6.43 21.68 -5.40
C MET A 402 -5.50 22.14 -6.52
N GLN A 403 -6.05 22.65 -7.62
CA GLN A 403 -5.25 23.26 -8.70
C GLN A 403 -4.43 24.46 -8.18
N ALA A 404 -5.02 25.31 -7.33
CA ALA A 404 -4.34 26.43 -6.70
C ALA A 404 -3.20 25.98 -5.76
N PHE A 405 -3.48 24.99 -4.91
CA PHE A 405 -2.54 24.48 -3.91
C PHE A 405 -1.33 23.81 -4.57
N LEU A 406 -1.55 22.94 -5.57
CA LEU A 406 -0.48 22.32 -6.35
C LEU A 406 0.35 23.37 -7.12
N SER A 407 -0.30 24.39 -7.70
CA SER A 407 0.39 25.53 -8.31
C SER A 407 1.26 26.33 -7.33
N VAL A 408 1.01 26.26 -6.01
CA VAL A 408 1.92 26.80 -4.98
C VAL A 408 3.00 25.78 -4.60
N LEU A 409 2.69 24.48 -4.56
CA LEU A 409 3.69 23.42 -4.28
C LEU A 409 4.80 23.39 -5.35
N ASP A 410 4.45 23.51 -6.63
CA ASP A 410 5.41 23.62 -7.74
C ASP A 410 6.38 24.80 -7.58
N GLN A 411 5.94 25.86 -6.88
CA GLN A 411 6.73 27.05 -6.60
C GLN A 411 7.45 26.99 -5.25
N CYS A 412 7.17 25.99 -4.40
CA CYS A 412 7.76 25.82 -3.07
C CYS A 412 9.30 25.93 -3.06
N PRO A 413 10.08 25.34 -4.00
CA PRO A 413 11.54 25.46 -3.98
C PRO A 413 12.08 26.88 -4.19
N LYS A 414 11.26 27.81 -4.70
CA LYS A 414 11.59 29.24 -4.78
C LYS A 414 11.18 29.96 -3.51
N ILE A 415 9.94 29.72 -3.05
CA ILE A 415 9.37 30.35 -1.86
C ILE A 415 10.14 29.97 -0.59
N GLU A 416 10.71 28.76 -0.54
CA GLU A 416 11.52 28.25 0.57
C GLU A 416 12.86 29.02 0.76
N LEU A 417 13.27 29.85 -0.21
CA LEU A 417 14.40 30.76 -0.08
C LEU A 417 14.06 31.99 0.79
N ASP A 418 12.87 32.55 0.61
CA ASP A 418 12.40 33.75 1.31
C ASP A 418 11.62 33.39 2.60
N VAL A 419 10.90 32.26 2.58
CA VAL A 419 10.03 31.77 3.65
C VAL A 419 10.44 30.33 4.02
N PRO A 420 11.45 30.11 4.88
CA PRO A 420 12.02 28.78 5.17
C PRO A 420 11.05 27.81 5.88
N LEU A 421 9.92 28.30 6.38
CA LEU A 421 8.85 27.49 6.99
C LEU A 421 7.67 27.23 6.05
N VAL A 422 7.78 27.55 4.75
CA VAL A 422 6.68 27.47 3.76
C VAL A 422 5.95 26.13 3.77
N LYS A 423 6.64 24.98 3.89
CA LYS A 423 5.99 23.65 3.98
C LYS A 423 5.10 23.50 5.23
N SER A 424 5.46 24.12 6.35
CA SER A 424 4.63 24.14 7.58
C SER A 424 3.39 25.03 7.40
N TYR A 425 3.54 26.16 6.71
CA TYR A 425 2.43 27.07 6.41
C TYR A 425 1.47 26.49 5.37
N LEU A 426 1.98 25.80 4.34
CA LEU A 426 1.14 25.08 3.38
C LEU A 426 0.39 23.91 4.04
N ALA A 427 1.02 23.22 5.00
CA ALA A 427 0.34 22.22 5.82
C ALA A 427 -0.80 22.81 6.67
N GLN A 428 -0.67 24.05 7.15
CA GLN A 428 -1.76 24.76 7.84
C GLN A 428 -2.98 25.03 6.93
N PHE A 429 -2.75 25.34 5.65
CA PHE A 429 -3.82 25.48 4.65
C PHE A 429 -4.46 24.13 4.31
N ALA A 430 -3.65 23.12 4.03
CA ALA A 430 -4.13 21.78 3.69
C ALA A 430 -4.92 21.12 4.82
N ALA A 431 -4.47 21.26 6.07
CA ALA A 431 -5.20 20.78 7.25
C ALA A 431 -6.57 21.47 7.41
N ARG A 432 -6.63 22.80 7.27
CA ARG A 432 -7.90 23.54 7.31
C ARG A 432 -8.81 23.18 6.13
N ALA A 433 -8.26 22.91 4.95
CA ALA A 433 -9.02 22.46 3.79
C ALA A 433 -9.67 21.07 4.00
N ILE A 434 -8.94 20.12 4.59
CA ILE A 434 -9.50 18.80 4.95
C ILE A 434 -10.55 18.93 6.06
N ILE A 435 -10.28 19.72 7.12
CA ILE A 435 -11.22 19.96 8.23
C ILE A 435 -12.51 20.65 7.76
N ALA A 436 -12.45 21.46 6.70
CA ALA A 436 -13.59 22.12 6.07
C ALA A 436 -14.25 21.31 4.94
N GLU A 437 -13.85 20.05 4.74
CA GLU A 437 -14.31 19.18 3.65
C GLU A 437 -14.16 19.81 2.25
N LEU A 438 -13.19 20.72 2.06
CA LEU A 438 -12.85 21.30 0.75
C LEU A 438 -12.14 20.28 -0.16
N VAL A 439 -11.39 19.37 0.46
CA VAL A 439 -10.54 18.34 -0.15
C VAL A 439 -10.53 17.13 0.76
N SER A 440 -10.60 15.91 0.23
CA SER A 440 -10.41 14.69 1.02
C SER A 440 -8.93 14.38 1.27
N MET A 441 -8.63 13.66 2.36
CA MET A 441 -7.26 13.25 2.66
C MET A 441 -6.63 12.39 1.54
N ALA A 442 -7.43 11.63 0.79
CA ALA A 442 -6.97 10.85 -0.36
C ALA A 442 -6.58 11.72 -1.57
N GLU A 443 -7.36 12.77 -1.87
CA GLU A 443 -7.04 13.74 -2.93
C GLU A 443 -5.77 14.54 -2.62
N LEU A 444 -5.53 14.87 -1.34
CA LEU A 444 -4.28 15.49 -0.91
C LEU A 444 -3.10 14.51 -0.93
N ALA A 445 -3.32 13.24 -0.59
CA ALA A 445 -2.25 12.23 -0.55
C ALA A 445 -1.72 11.88 -1.94
N HIS A 446 -2.60 11.71 -2.95
CA HIS A 446 -2.19 11.25 -4.28
C HIS A 446 -1.03 12.06 -4.93
N PRO A 447 -1.05 13.42 -4.99
CA PRO A 447 0.06 14.21 -5.51
C PRO A 447 1.29 14.29 -4.58
N LEU A 448 1.20 13.74 -3.36
CA LEU A 448 2.28 13.69 -2.37
C LEU A 448 2.87 12.29 -2.18
N GLU A 449 2.45 11.29 -2.98
CA GLU A 449 3.01 9.93 -2.99
C GLU A 449 4.53 9.95 -3.28
N ASN A 450 5.21 8.88 -2.82
CA ASN A 450 6.65 8.64 -2.92
C ASN A 450 7.55 9.75 -2.36
N GLY A 451 7.04 10.49 -1.37
CA GLY A 451 7.78 11.58 -0.72
C GLY A 451 7.81 12.88 -1.51
N THR A 452 6.90 13.07 -2.46
CA THR A 452 6.78 14.34 -3.22
C THR A 452 6.49 15.49 -2.24
N HIS A 453 7.32 16.53 -2.28
CA HIS A 453 7.39 17.63 -1.29
C HIS A 453 7.56 17.19 0.19
N PHE A 454 8.17 16.04 0.48
CA PHE A 454 8.44 15.58 1.84
C PHE A 454 9.11 16.67 2.71
N PRO A 455 8.71 16.85 3.99
CA PRO A 455 7.75 16.07 4.76
C PRO A 455 6.30 16.61 4.75
N LEU A 456 5.88 17.37 3.73
CA LEU A 456 4.62 18.13 3.71
C LEU A 456 3.39 17.33 4.19
N PHE A 457 3.14 16.12 3.67
CA PHE A 457 1.99 15.31 4.09
C PHE A 457 1.97 15.01 5.60
N LEU A 458 3.14 14.72 6.18
CA LEU A 458 3.27 14.50 7.63
C LEU A 458 3.04 15.80 8.42
N LEU A 459 3.47 16.95 7.89
CA LEU A 459 3.15 18.25 8.49
C LEU A 459 1.63 18.52 8.46
N CYS A 460 0.92 18.13 7.40
CA CYS A 460 -0.55 18.24 7.31
C CYS A 460 -1.23 17.41 8.41
N LEU A 461 -0.76 16.18 8.65
CA LEU A 461 -1.22 15.33 9.75
C LEU A 461 -0.94 15.95 11.12
N GLN A 462 0.25 16.52 11.33
CA GLN A 462 0.56 17.24 12.59
C GLN A 462 -0.38 18.42 12.83
N GLN A 463 -0.67 19.23 11.80
CA GLN A 463 -1.60 20.37 11.95
C GLN A 463 -3.04 19.90 12.17
N MET A 464 -3.49 18.83 11.51
CA MET A 464 -4.81 18.24 11.76
C MET A 464 -4.93 17.72 13.21
N ALA A 465 -3.93 17.00 13.72
CA ALA A 465 -3.90 16.51 15.10
C ALA A 465 -3.85 17.64 16.15
N LYS A 466 -3.32 18.83 15.77
CA LYS A 466 -3.28 20.04 16.60
C LYS A 466 -4.62 20.81 16.58
N MET A 467 -5.34 20.81 15.46
CA MET A 467 -6.59 21.56 15.26
C MET A 467 -7.86 20.78 15.64
N LYS A 468 -7.76 19.45 15.71
CA LYS A 468 -8.78 18.55 16.22
C LYS A 468 -8.17 17.78 17.39
N ASP A 469 -8.03 16.47 17.23
CA ASP A 469 -7.45 15.57 18.21
C ASP A 469 -6.86 14.33 17.48
N ARG A 470 -6.33 13.39 18.25
CA ARG A 470 -5.69 12.18 17.72
C ARG A 470 -6.70 11.14 17.25
N GLU A 471 -7.86 11.04 17.88
CA GLU A 471 -8.88 10.02 17.60
C GLU A 471 -9.58 10.34 16.28
N TRP A 472 -10.05 11.59 16.12
CA TRP A 472 -10.58 12.11 14.87
C TRP A 472 -9.61 11.92 13.69
N LEU A 473 -8.32 12.20 13.89
CA LEU A 473 -7.34 12.01 12.82
C LEU A 473 -7.10 10.52 12.51
N THR A 474 -7.17 9.64 13.52
CA THR A 474 -6.99 8.20 13.32
C THR A 474 -8.16 7.61 12.54
N ASP A 475 -9.39 7.94 12.94
CA ASP A 475 -10.61 7.51 12.25
C ASP A 475 -10.66 8.08 10.81
N LEU A 476 -10.26 9.34 10.59
CA LEU A 476 -10.18 9.95 9.25
C LEU A 476 -9.09 9.30 8.38
N PHE A 477 -7.91 9.03 8.96
CA PHE A 477 -6.81 8.37 8.25
C PHE A 477 -7.21 6.95 7.81
N GLN A 478 -7.86 6.18 8.69
CA GLN A 478 -8.40 4.86 8.38
C GLN A 478 -9.46 4.92 7.27
N GLN A 479 -10.38 5.89 7.32
CA GLN A 479 -11.39 6.10 6.27
C GLN A 479 -10.79 6.47 4.91
N SER A 480 -9.69 7.25 4.91
CA SER A 480 -8.99 7.69 3.69
C SER A 480 -8.34 6.54 2.89
N LYS A 481 -8.03 5.43 3.57
CA LYS A 481 -7.27 4.28 3.04
C LYS A 481 -5.90 4.63 2.44
N VAL A 482 -5.33 5.78 2.81
CA VAL A 482 -3.98 6.21 2.39
C VAL A 482 -2.94 5.26 2.98
N ASN A 483 -2.06 4.72 2.13
CA ASN A 483 -0.96 3.88 2.57
C ASN A 483 0.22 4.76 3.02
N MET A 484 0.43 4.89 4.33
CA MET A 484 1.50 5.73 4.89
C MET A 484 2.89 5.38 4.38
N GLN A 485 3.19 4.10 4.14
CA GLN A 485 4.50 3.68 3.64
C GLN A 485 4.77 4.25 2.24
N LYS A 486 3.74 4.40 1.39
CA LYS A 486 3.84 5.09 0.09
C LYS A 486 3.97 6.61 0.20
N MET A 487 3.65 7.22 1.34
CA MET A 487 3.77 8.68 1.54
C MET A 487 5.21 9.11 1.88
N LEU A 488 6.12 8.15 2.05
CA LEU A 488 7.53 8.38 2.33
C LEU A 488 8.37 8.36 1.04
N PRO A 489 9.53 9.04 1.02
CA PRO A 489 10.54 8.87 -0.03
C PRO A 489 10.89 7.40 -0.24
N GLU A 490 11.17 6.98 -1.48
CA GLU A 490 11.42 5.57 -1.84
C GLU A 490 12.46 4.88 -0.93
N ILE A 491 13.50 5.60 -0.52
CA ILE A 491 14.57 5.14 0.39
C ILE A 491 14.09 4.88 1.84
N ASP A 492 13.01 5.53 2.27
CA ASP A 492 12.42 5.44 3.61
C ASP A 492 11.16 4.53 3.63
N GLN A 493 10.76 3.92 2.51
CA GLN A 493 9.59 3.02 2.42
C GLN A 493 9.82 1.63 3.05
N ASN A 494 10.43 1.60 4.24
CA ASN A 494 10.59 0.43 5.08
C ASN A 494 9.71 0.58 6.34
N LYS A 495 9.07 -0.50 6.79
CA LYS A 495 8.32 -0.56 8.05
C LYS A 495 9.09 0.10 9.21
N ASP A 496 10.32 -0.36 9.47
CA ASP A 496 11.10 0.10 10.61
C ASP A 496 11.34 1.60 10.59
N ARG A 497 11.67 2.11 9.39
CA ARG A 497 12.00 3.50 9.13
C ARG A 497 10.77 4.42 9.17
N MET A 498 9.62 3.92 8.71
CA MET A 498 8.35 4.61 8.82
C MET A 498 8.00 4.94 10.27
N LEU A 499 8.19 4.00 11.20
CA LEU A 499 7.90 4.26 12.61
C LEU A 499 8.81 5.35 13.20
N GLU A 500 10.12 5.32 12.92
CA GLU A 500 11.07 6.36 13.36
C GLU A 500 10.68 7.76 12.87
N ILE A 501 10.28 7.87 11.60
CA ILE A 501 9.88 9.13 10.99
C ILE A 501 8.56 9.64 11.61
N LEU A 502 7.59 8.74 11.85
CA LEU A 502 6.34 9.09 12.50
C LEU A 502 6.53 9.48 13.97
N GLU A 503 7.38 8.78 14.72
CA GLU A 503 7.72 9.11 16.10
C GLU A 503 8.43 10.47 16.19
N GLY A 504 9.42 10.73 15.32
CA GLY A 504 10.07 12.03 15.17
C GLY A 504 9.14 13.18 14.69
N LYS A 505 7.87 12.87 14.37
CA LYS A 505 6.79 13.83 14.12
C LYS A 505 5.63 13.75 15.13
N GLY A 506 5.71 12.89 16.15
CA GLY A 506 4.63 12.67 17.12
C GLY A 506 3.36 12.04 16.54
N LEU A 507 3.48 11.38 15.38
CA LEU A 507 2.40 10.73 14.62
C LEU A 507 2.35 9.20 14.82
N SER A 508 3.20 8.63 15.67
CA SER A 508 3.25 7.17 15.93
C SER A 508 1.93 6.60 16.48
N PHE A 509 1.05 7.44 17.02
CA PHE A 509 -0.32 7.05 17.43
C PHE A 509 -1.21 6.58 16.27
N LEU A 510 -0.87 6.88 15.01
CA LEU A 510 -1.58 6.36 13.83
C LEU A 510 -1.28 4.87 13.57
N PHE A 511 -0.20 4.33 14.15
CA PHE A 511 0.22 2.94 14.00
C PHE A 511 0.53 2.28 15.36
N PRO A 512 -0.45 2.23 16.29
CA PRO A 512 -0.21 1.85 17.69
C PRO A 512 0.25 0.40 17.85
N LEU A 513 -0.27 -0.52 17.03
CA LEU A 513 0.18 -1.93 17.03
C LEU A 513 1.64 -2.06 16.55
N MET A 514 2.06 -1.23 15.60
CA MET A 514 3.43 -1.22 15.10
C MET A 514 4.40 -0.60 16.12
N LYS A 515 3.94 0.40 16.88
CA LYS A 515 4.64 0.91 18.05
C LYS A 515 4.81 -0.19 19.11
N LEU A 516 3.72 -0.91 19.40
CA LEU A 516 3.70 -2.04 20.35
C LEU A 516 4.71 -3.13 19.97
N GLU A 517 4.73 -3.55 18.70
CA GLU A 517 5.67 -4.55 18.14
C GLU A 517 7.14 -4.18 18.40
N LYS A 518 7.50 -2.89 18.32
CA LYS A 518 8.87 -2.41 18.55
C LYS A 518 9.25 -2.14 20.01
N GLU A 519 8.27 -1.90 20.88
CA GLU A 519 8.51 -1.41 22.25
C GLU A 519 8.18 -2.42 23.34
N LEU A 520 7.16 -3.27 23.18
CA LEU A 520 6.64 -4.09 24.28
C LEU A 520 7.72 -5.00 24.90
N LEU A 521 8.49 -5.73 24.08
CA LEU A 521 9.60 -6.56 24.55
C LEU A 521 10.64 -5.74 25.34
N LYS A 522 10.95 -4.51 24.89
CA LYS A 522 11.91 -3.62 25.58
C LYS A 522 11.37 -3.13 26.92
N GLN A 523 10.07 -2.87 27.03
CA GLN A 523 9.44 -2.48 28.28
C GLN A 523 9.45 -3.64 29.29
N ILE A 524 9.13 -4.86 28.85
CA ILE A 524 9.23 -6.08 29.68
C ILE A 524 10.68 -6.31 30.15
N GLN A 525 11.68 -6.05 29.30
CA GLN A 525 13.11 -6.13 29.65
C GLN A 525 13.57 -5.03 30.62
N VAL A 526 12.88 -3.88 30.70
CA VAL A 526 13.22 -2.77 31.60
C VAL A 526 12.54 -2.90 32.96
N ASP A 527 11.27 -3.30 32.98
CA ASP A 527 10.55 -3.68 34.20
C ASP A 527 9.57 -4.84 33.89
N PRO A 528 9.94 -6.09 34.24
CA PRO A 528 9.08 -7.25 34.01
C PRO A 528 7.90 -7.33 34.99
N ALA A 529 7.70 -6.36 35.88
CA ALA A 529 6.58 -6.36 36.81
C ALA A 529 5.21 -6.38 36.07
N PRO A 530 4.35 -7.39 36.32
CA PRO A 530 3.07 -7.53 35.62
C PRO A 530 2.16 -6.28 35.69
N GLN A 531 2.22 -5.55 36.81
CA GLN A 531 1.47 -4.30 37.01
C GLN A 531 2.02 -3.14 36.17
N THR A 532 3.34 -3.05 35.99
CA THR A 532 3.96 -2.03 35.12
C THR A 532 3.63 -2.30 33.66
N ILE A 533 3.73 -3.56 33.22
CA ILE A 533 3.39 -3.97 31.84
C ILE A 533 1.91 -3.70 31.54
N TYR A 534 1.00 -4.16 32.40
CA TYR A 534 -0.44 -3.93 32.24
C TYR A 534 -0.80 -2.42 32.23
N LYS A 535 -0.17 -1.63 33.11
CA LYS A 535 -0.35 -0.17 33.10
C LYS A 535 0.18 0.44 31.80
N TRP A 536 1.40 0.11 31.39
CA TRP A 536 2.02 0.67 30.18
C TRP A 536 1.19 0.36 28.93
N ILE A 537 0.62 -0.84 28.83
CA ILE A 537 -0.32 -1.19 27.75
C ILE A 537 -1.52 -0.24 27.78
N LYS A 538 -2.19 -0.07 28.92
CA LYS A 538 -3.35 0.81 29.06
C LYS A 538 -3.04 2.30 28.82
N ASP A 539 -1.82 2.74 29.10
CA ASP A 539 -1.38 4.12 28.89
C ASP A 539 -0.94 4.40 27.42
N ASN A 540 -0.72 3.36 26.60
CA ASN A 540 -0.25 3.47 25.21
C ASN A 540 -1.22 2.94 24.14
N ILE A 541 -2.10 1.99 24.48
CA ILE A 541 -3.00 1.30 23.54
C ILE A 541 -4.45 1.64 23.86
N SER A 542 -5.24 1.92 22.83
CA SER A 542 -6.66 2.27 23.01
C SER A 542 -7.50 1.03 23.34
N PRO A 543 -8.55 1.15 24.18
CA PRO A 543 -9.39 0.00 24.53
C PRO A 543 -10.03 -0.73 23.33
N LYS A 544 -10.27 -0.01 22.21
CA LYS A 544 -10.74 -0.59 20.94
C LYS A 544 -9.79 -1.67 20.37
N LEU A 545 -8.49 -1.61 20.70
CA LEU A 545 -7.45 -2.50 20.20
C LEU A 545 -7.10 -3.63 21.18
N HIS A 546 -7.60 -3.61 22.43
CA HIS A 546 -7.39 -4.73 23.35
C HIS A 546 -8.07 -6.02 22.87
N THR A 547 -9.11 -5.89 22.05
CA THR A 547 -9.83 -7.00 21.39
C THR A 547 -9.40 -7.19 19.92
N ASP A 548 -8.21 -6.71 19.53
CA ASP A 548 -7.65 -6.94 18.20
C ASP A 548 -6.75 -8.19 18.17
N LYS A 549 -6.88 -9.00 17.11
CA LYS A 549 -6.10 -10.25 16.98
C LYS A 549 -4.59 -9.98 16.84
N GLY A 550 -4.19 -8.86 16.23
CA GLY A 550 -2.80 -8.43 16.09
C GLY A 550 -2.21 -7.91 17.40
N PHE A 551 -2.96 -7.14 18.19
CA PHE A 551 -2.58 -6.76 19.56
C PHE A 551 -2.23 -8.00 20.39
N VAL A 552 -3.11 -9.00 20.41
CA VAL A 552 -2.90 -10.25 21.16
C VAL A 552 -1.72 -11.06 20.63
N ASN A 553 -1.53 -11.11 19.30
CA ASN A 553 -0.40 -11.79 18.70
C ASN A 553 0.95 -11.18 19.14
N ILE A 554 1.05 -9.85 19.14
CA ILE A 554 2.23 -9.10 19.60
C ILE A 554 2.46 -9.28 21.10
N LEU A 555 1.39 -9.21 21.91
CA LEU A 555 1.44 -9.39 23.36
C LEU A 555 2.04 -10.76 23.73
N MET A 556 1.47 -11.83 23.16
CA MET A 556 1.91 -13.20 23.45
C MET A 556 3.30 -13.49 22.88
N THR A 557 3.59 -13.01 21.67
CA THR A 557 4.95 -13.14 21.09
C THR A 557 6.00 -12.43 21.95
N SER A 558 5.69 -11.25 22.51
CA SER A 558 6.62 -10.50 23.37
C SER A 558 6.88 -11.22 24.69
N PHE A 559 5.84 -11.75 25.35
CA PHE A 559 6.03 -12.57 26.57
C PHE A 559 6.85 -13.83 26.29
N LEU A 560 6.54 -14.57 25.22
CA LEU A 560 7.26 -15.79 24.86
C LEU A 560 8.73 -15.51 24.49
N GLN A 561 9.00 -14.42 23.76
CA GLN A 561 10.37 -13.97 23.47
C GLN A 561 11.15 -13.60 24.73
N TYR A 562 10.51 -12.90 25.69
CA TYR A 562 11.15 -12.59 26.97
C TYR A 562 11.46 -13.86 27.79
N ILE A 563 10.48 -14.75 27.96
CA ILE A 563 10.68 -16.02 28.69
C ILE A 563 11.81 -16.83 28.05
N PHE A 564 11.82 -17.00 26.73
CA PHE A 564 12.87 -17.74 26.02
C PHE A 564 14.26 -17.08 26.18
N HIS A 565 14.33 -15.75 26.13
CA HIS A 565 15.58 -15.01 26.37
C HIS A 565 16.14 -15.25 27.77
N GLU A 566 15.29 -15.21 28.80
CA GLU A 566 15.71 -15.51 30.18
C GLU A 566 16.19 -16.97 30.32
N MET A 567 15.52 -17.94 29.67
CA MET A 567 15.94 -19.36 29.71
C MET A 567 17.27 -19.61 28.98
N CYS A 568 17.58 -18.84 27.92
CA CYS A 568 18.82 -18.97 27.15
C CYS A 568 19.97 -18.07 27.65
N SER A 569 19.76 -17.23 28.67
CA SER A 569 20.80 -16.33 29.22
C SER A 569 21.78 -17.03 30.18
N THR A 570 21.56 -18.30 30.52
CA THR A 570 22.52 -19.12 31.27
C THR A 570 23.59 -19.69 30.33
N GLU A 571 24.85 -19.29 30.48
CA GLU A 571 25.95 -19.75 29.61
C GLU A 571 26.15 -21.28 29.66
N GLY A 572 25.75 -21.96 28.59
CA GLY A 572 25.94 -23.39 28.37
C GLY A 572 25.71 -23.74 26.89
N ASP A 573 26.74 -24.25 26.21
CA ASP A 573 26.84 -24.34 24.74
C ASP A 573 26.07 -25.53 24.13
N ASP A 574 24.91 -25.88 24.71
CA ASP A 574 24.21 -27.16 24.46
C ASP A 574 22.71 -26.95 24.14
N GLN A 575 22.44 -26.06 23.17
CA GLN A 575 21.11 -25.64 22.69
C GLN A 575 20.22 -26.78 22.11
N LEU A 576 20.72 -28.03 22.10
CA LEU A 576 20.03 -29.22 21.61
C LEU A 576 19.70 -30.23 22.73
N SER A 577 20.12 -29.95 23.97
CA SER A 577 19.77 -30.74 25.14
C SER A 577 18.29 -30.56 25.54
N ALA A 578 17.73 -31.53 26.28
CA ALA A 578 16.41 -31.36 26.88
C ALA A 578 16.52 -30.42 28.11
N PRO A 579 15.60 -29.46 28.29
CA PRO A 579 15.70 -28.48 29.37
C PRO A 579 15.73 -29.16 30.75
N THR A 580 16.57 -28.65 31.64
CA THR A 580 16.70 -29.19 33.00
C THR A 580 15.43 -28.90 33.82
N LYS A 581 15.25 -29.60 34.95
CA LYS A 581 14.08 -29.38 35.79
C LYS A 581 14.02 -27.93 36.30
N GLU A 582 15.17 -27.36 36.64
CA GLU A 582 15.31 -25.98 37.11
C GLU A 582 14.86 -24.97 36.06
N GLN A 583 15.21 -25.21 34.78
CA GLN A 583 14.74 -24.38 33.66
C GLN A 583 13.22 -24.53 33.46
N LEU A 584 12.67 -25.75 33.56
CA LEU A 584 11.23 -25.99 33.44
C LEU A 584 10.42 -25.34 34.57
N ASP A 585 10.94 -25.39 35.80
CA ASP A 585 10.34 -24.73 36.97
C ASP A 585 10.43 -23.20 36.82
N GLN A 586 11.56 -22.65 36.36
CA GLN A 586 11.74 -21.20 36.12
C GLN A 586 10.83 -20.68 34.99
N GLU A 587 10.71 -21.41 33.88
CA GLU A 587 9.77 -21.11 32.79
C GLU A 587 8.32 -21.07 33.30
N LYS A 588 7.92 -22.03 34.15
CA LYS A 588 6.59 -22.07 34.78
C LYS A 588 6.38 -20.90 35.74
N GLN A 589 7.39 -20.47 36.50
CA GLN A 589 7.28 -19.27 37.35
C GLN A 589 7.13 -17.97 36.56
N LEU A 590 7.85 -17.79 35.45
CA LEU A 590 7.69 -16.62 34.58
C LEU A 590 6.29 -16.57 33.95
N LEU A 591 5.76 -17.71 33.50
CA LEU A 591 4.38 -17.80 33.01
C LEU A 591 3.35 -17.47 34.10
N LEU A 592 3.53 -17.98 35.33
CA LEU A 592 2.65 -17.64 36.46
C LEU A 592 2.68 -16.15 36.81
N ALA A 593 3.83 -15.47 36.64
CA ALA A 593 3.92 -14.03 36.79
C ALA A 593 3.11 -13.27 35.71
N PHE A 594 3.14 -13.71 34.45
CA PHE A 594 2.43 -13.06 33.36
C PHE A 594 0.96 -13.48 33.19
N LYS A 595 0.54 -14.64 33.74
CA LYS A 595 -0.86 -15.13 33.79
C LYS A 595 -1.90 -14.00 33.99
N PRO A 596 -1.84 -13.16 35.05
CA PRO A 596 -2.86 -12.13 35.29
C PRO A 596 -2.93 -11.03 34.22
N VAL A 597 -1.86 -10.81 33.45
CA VAL A 597 -1.88 -9.87 32.31
C VAL A 597 -2.47 -10.56 31.08
N MET A 598 -2.07 -11.79 30.81
CA MET A 598 -2.60 -12.60 29.69
C MET A 598 -4.11 -12.80 29.82
N GLN A 599 -4.58 -13.34 30.94
CA GLN A 599 -6.00 -13.55 31.23
C GLN A 599 -6.82 -12.25 31.09
N LYS A 600 -6.28 -11.10 31.50
CA LYS A 600 -7.01 -9.82 31.47
C LYS A 600 -7.36 -9.33 30.06
N PHE A 601 -6.69 -9.86 29.02
CA PHE A 601 -6.97 -9.60 27.60
C PHE A 601 -7.50 -10.81 26.82
N LEU A 602 -7.43 -12.03 27.38
CA LEU A 602 -7.79 -13.28 26.69
C LEU A 602 -9.09 -13.94 27.17
N HIS A 603 -9.46 -13.80 28.44
CA HIS A 603 -10.61 -14.49 29.04
C HIS A 603 -11.94 -14.09 28.37
N GLU A 604 -12.88 -15.03 28.26
CA GLU A 604 -14.17 -14.87 27.55
C GLU A 604 -14.03 -14.58 26.03
N HIS A 605 -12.83 -14.74 25.45
CA HIS A 605 -12.49 -14.32 24.09
C HIS A 605 -11.74 -15.43 23.30
N VAL A 606 -12.41 -16.55 23.05
CA VAL A 606 -11.95 -17.69 22.23
C VAL A 606 -11.22 -17.26 20.94
N ASP A 607 -11.79 -16.29 20.21
CA ASP A 607 -11.23 -15.74 18.96
C ASP A 607 -9.84 -15.10 19.11
N LEU A 608 -9.53 -14.58 20.31
CA LEU A 608 -8.24 -14.00 20.69
C LEU A 608 -7.29 -15.05 21.26
N GLN A 609 -7.82 -16.00 22.01
CA GLN A 609 -7.07 -17.16 22.51
C GLN A 609 -6.53 -18.01 21.34
N VAL A 610 -7.30 -18.20 20.26
CA VAL A 610 -6.80 -18.79 19.00
C VAL A 610 -5.63 -17.97 18.42
N SER A 611 -5.68 -16.63 18.47
CA SER A 611 -4.54 -15.77 18.06
C SER A 611 -3.31 -15.94 18.97
N ALA A 612 -3.53 -16.16 20.27
CA ALA A 612 -2.46 -16.47 21.24
C ALA A 612 -1.81 -17.84 20.95
N LEU A 613 -2.60 -18.86 20.60
CA LEU A 613 -2.08 -20.16 20.17
C LEU A 613 -1.33 -20.07 18.83
N TYR A 614 -1.75 -19.21 17.91
CA TYR A 614 -0.97 -18.91 16.70
C TYR A 614 0.33 -18.13 16.98
N ALA A 615 0.35 -17.19 17.93
CA ALA A 615 1.58 -16.55 18.38
C ALA A 615 2.59 -17.56 18.95
N LEU A 616 2.11 -18.49 19.79
CA LEU A 616 2.90 -19.61 20.31
C LEU A 616 3.38 -20.55 19.19
N GLN A 617 2.52 -20.92 18.23
CA GLN A 617 2.89 -21.72 17.07
C GLN A 617 4.04 -21.08 16.29
N VAL A 618 3.96 -19.78 16.01
CA VAL A 618 4.99 -19.04 15.26
C VAL A 618 6.28 -18.92 16.08
N HIS A 619 6.19 -18.65 17.38
CA HIS A 619 7.34 -18.63 18.28
C HIS A 619 8.08 -19.99 18.31
N CYS A 620 7.36 -21.10 18.49
CA CYS A 620 7.97 -22.43 18.43
C CYS A 620 8.52 -22.76 17.03
N ASN A 621 7.85 -22.35 15.95
CA ASN A 621 8.34 -22.53 14.58
C ASN A 621 9.64 -21.77 14.31
N ALA A 622 9.79 -20.54 14.83
CA ALA A 622 11.02 -19.76 14.71
C ALA A 622 12.23 -20.46 15.37
N HIS A 623 11.99 -21.16 16.49
CA HIS A 623 12.99 -21.98 17.20
C HIS A 623 13.02 -23.44 16.71
N ALA A 624 12.56 -23.70 15.47
CA ALA A 624 12.57 -25.01 14.80
C ALA A 624 11.75 -26.14 15.48
N PHE A 625 10.82 -25.80 16.38
CA PHE A 625 10.01 -26.69 17.23
C PHE A 625 10.83 -27.61 18.16
N PRO A 626 11.43 -27.06 19.25
CA PRO A 626 12.16 -27.85 20.24
C PRO A 626 11.28 -28.95 20.85
N LYS A 627 11.85 -30.14 21.07
CA LYS A 627 11.08 -31.35 21.37
C LYS A 627 10.23 -31.19 22.64
N GLY A 628 8.90 -31.21 22.47
CA GLY A 628 7.94 -31.11 23.57
C GLY A 628 7.71 -29.69 24.10
N MET A 629 8.35 -28.66 23.53
CA MET A 629 8.12 -27.27 23.94
C MET A 629 6.66 -26.85 23.70
N LEU A 630 6.14 -27.04 22.49
CA LEU A 630 4.78 -26.62 22.14
C LEU A 630 3.73 -27.30 23.05
N LEU A 631 3.84 -28.62 23.23
CA LEU A 631 2.95 -29.40 24.09
C LEU A 631 3.03 -28.94 25.55
N ARG A 632 4.22 -28.63 26.07
CA ARG A 632 4.39 -28.11 27.42
C ARG A 632 3.70 -26.74 27.60
N TYR A 633 3.83 -25.84 26.63
CA TYR A 633 3.12 -24.55 26.67
C TYR A 633 1.60 -24.70 26.50
N PHE A 634 1.12 -25.68 25.71
CA PHE A 634 -0.31 -26.00 25.62
C PHE A 634 -0.85 -26.46 26.98
N VAL A 635 -0.21 -27.44 27.62
CA VAL A 635 -0.55 -27.90 28.98
C VAL A 635 -0.47 -26.75 29.98
N TYR A 636 0.58 -25.92 29.96
CA TYR A 636 0.69 -24.76 30.85
C TYR A 636 -0.41 -23.71 30.62
N PHE A 637 -0.85 -23.47 29.39
CA PHE A 637 -1.93 -22.52 29.11
C PHE A 637 -3.31 -23.04 29.56
N TYR A 638 -3.52 -24.36 29.51
CA TYR A 638 -4.69 -25.06 30.06
C TYR A 638 -4.67 -25.09 31.59
N ASP A 639 -3.62 -25.66 32.21
CA ASP A 639 -3.35 -25.69 33.67
C ASP A 639 -3.53 -24.32 34.36
N MET A 640 -3.24 -23.24 33.62
CA MET A 640 -3.24 -21.87 34.13
C MET A 640 -4.50 -21.08 33.74
N GLU A 641 -5.52 -21.67 33.11
CA GLU A 641 -6.76 -20.96 32.71
C GLU A 641 -6.45 -19.72 31.84
N ILE A 642 -5.41 -19.78 31.00
CA ILE A 642 -5.00 -18.69 30.08
C ILE A 642 -5.70 -18.84 28.73
N ILE A 643 -6.00 -20.07 28.35
CA ILE A 643 -6.68 -20.49 27.13
C ILE A 643 -7.75 -21.51 27.55
N GLU A 644 -8.99 -21.27 27.16
CA GLU A 644 -10.16 -22.14 27.37
C GLU A 644 -10.13 -23.31 26.36
N GLU A 645 -10.82 -24.42 26.65
CA GLU A 645 -10.69 -25.65 25.85
C GLU A 645 -11.14 -25.46 24.39
N GLU A 646 -12.26 -24.76 24.21
CA GLU A 646 -12.84 -24.47 22.90
C GLU A 646 -11.87 -23.67 22.02
N ALA A 647 -10.93 -22.92 22.60
CA ALA A 647 -9.90 -22.22 21.83
C ALA A 647 -8.79 -23.15 21.33
N PHE A 648 -8.45 -24.22 22.06
CA PHE A 648 -7.54 -25.26 21.57
C PHE A 648 -8.17 -26.05 20.41
N LEU A 649 -9.47 -26.35 20.50
CA LEU A 649 -10.22 -27.06 19.46
C LEU A 649 -10.50 -26.16 18.24
N ALA A 650 -10.95 -24.93 18.44
CA ALA A 650 -11.11 -23.95 17.35
C ALA A 650 -9.77 -23.65 16.66
N TRP A 651 -8.66 -23.59 17.41
CA TRP A 651 -7.32 -23.54 16.80
C TRP A 651 -7.06 -24.81 15.98
N LYS A 652 -7.31 -26.01 16.50
CA LYS A 652 -7.10 -27.29 15.79
C LYS A 652 -7.80 -27.31 14.43
N GLU A 653 -9.06 -26.86 14.38
CA GLU A 653 -9.88 -26.79 13.16
C GLU A 653 -9.48 -25.67 12.18
N ASP A 654 -8.92 -24.55 12.67
CA ASP A 654 -8.61 -23.40 11.81
C ASP A 654 -7.53 -23.72 10.74
N ILE A 655 -8.01 -23.75 9.50
CA ILE A 655 -7.25 -24.02 8.27
C ILE A 655 -6.42 -22.82 7.78
N THR A 656 -6.40 -21.71 8.50
CA THR A 656 -5.69 -20.47 8.14
C THR A 656 -4.20 -20.72 7.86
N GLN A 657 -3.75 -20.30 6.68
CA GLN A 657 -2.38 -20.47 6.18
C GLN A 657 -1.49 -19.22 6.40
N GLU A 658 -1.98 -18.23 7.14
CA GLU A 658 -1.24 -17.00 7.48
C GLU A 658 -0.05 -17.29 8.41
N PHE A 659 -0.20 -18.24 9.32
CA PHE A 659 0.80 -18.56 10.34
C PHE A 659 1.62 -19.82 9.99
N PRO A 660 2.95 -19.72 9.84
CA PRO A 660 3.79 -20.87 9.50
C PRO A 660 3.84 -21.92 10.62
N GLY A 661 4.11 -23.17 10.24
CA GLY A 661 4.39 -24.27 11.18
C GLY A 661 3.21 -25.15 11.56
N LYS A 662 1.96 -24.79 11.22
CA LYS A 662 0.71 -25.48 11.62
C LYS A 662 0.77 -27.01 11.58
N GLY A 663 1.24 -27.61 10.49
CA GLY A 663 1.34 -29.08 10.37
C GLY A 663 2.36 -29.74 11.31
N LYS A 664 3.48 -29.07 11.61
CA LYS A 664 4.46 -29.53 12.63
C LYS A 664 3.91 -29.35 14.05
N ALA A 665 3.19 -28.25 14.27
CA ALA A 665 2.56 -27.96 15.55
C ALA A 665 1.52 -29.03 15.90
N LEU A 666 0.56 -29.29 15.01
CA LEU A 666 -0.43 -30.37 15.14
C LEU A 666 0.25 -31.72 15.41
N PHE A 667 1.33 -32.06 14.72
CA PHE A 667 2.06 -33.32 14.96
C PHE A 667 2.60 -33.46 16.41
N GLN A 668 2.89 -32.37 17.11
CA GLN A 668 3.32 -32.43 18.53
C GLN A 668 2.17 -32.47 19.53
N VAL A 669 1.00 -31.89 19.22
CA VAL A 669 -0.10 -31.71 20.19
C VAL A 669 -1.35 -32.54 19.91
N ASN A 670 -1.52 -33.12 18.72
CA ASN A 670 -2.78 -33.79 18.34
C ASN A 670 -3.16 -34.94 19.29
N GLN A 671 -2.20 -35.66 19.89
CA GLN A 671 -2.54 -36.69 20.88
C GLN A 671 -3.18 -36.10 22.15
N TRP A 672 -2.72 -34.93 22.60
CA TRP A 672 -3.27 -34.24 23.76
C TRP A 672 -4.60 -33.57 23.43
N LEU A 673 -4.73 -32.98 22.23
CA LEU A 673 -6.01 -32.44 21.75
C LEU A 673 -7.09 -33.52 21.59
N THR A 674 -6.71 -34.72 21.12
CA THR A 674 -7.64 -35.86 21.07
C THR A 674 -7.98 -36.38 22.47
N TRP A 675 -7.06 -36.31 23.44
CA TRP A 675 -7.36 -36.66 24.83
C TRP A 675 -8.40 -35.70 25.45
N LEU A 676 -8.23 -34.39 25.25
CA LEU A 676 -9.22 -33.38 25.66
C LEU A 676 -10.62 -33.70 25.11
N GLU A 677 -10.74 -33.81 23.78
CA GLU A 677 -12.00 -34.14 23.08
C GLU A 677 -12.69 -35.41 23.61
N THR A 678 -11.94 -36.42 24.07
CA THR A 678 -12.49 -37.66 24.62
C THR A 678 -12.72 -37.65 26.13
N ALA A 679 -12.08 -36.75 26.87
CA ALA A 679 -12.23 -36.69 28.32
C ALA A 679 -13.55 -36.01 28.71
N GLU A 680 -13.97 -34.99 27.96
CA GLU A 680 -15.29 -34.36 28.13
C GLU A 680 -16.44 -35.35 27.79
N GLU A 681 -16.26 -36.20 26.77
CA GLU A 681 -17.22 -37.27 26.45
C GLU A 681 -17.38 -38.29 27.61
N GLU A 682 -16.30 -38.65 28.31
CA GLU A 682 -16.38 -39.58 29.46
C GLU A 682 -16.95 -38.91 30.74
N GLU A 683 -16.54 -37.69 31.10
CA GLU A 683 -17.07 -37.00 32.29
C GLU A 683 -18.55 -36.58 32.13
N SER A 684 -18.99 -36.23 30.91
CA SER A 684 -20.39 -35.85 30.65
C SER A 684 -21.35 -37.04 30.53
N GLU A 685 -20.87 -38.26 30.27
CA GLU A 685 -21.65 -39.49 30.46
C GLU A 685 -21.74 -39.88 31.95
N GLU A 686 -20.71 -39.66 32.78
CA GLU A 686 -20.78 -39.94 34.23
C GLU A 686 -21.68 -38.98 35.04
N GLU A 687 -21.91 -37.74 34.61
CA GLU A 687 -22.92 -36.85 35.24
C GLU A 687 -24.38 -37.14 34.82
N ALA A 688 -24.63 -38.12 33.93
CA ALA A 688 -25.95 -38.38 33.34
C ALA A 688 -26.72 -39.59 33.91
N ASP A 689 -26.10 -40.44 34.74
CA ASP A 689 -26.62 -41.70 35.31
C ASP A 689 -26.98 -41.62 36.83
#